data_AF-A0A165S2G8-F1
#
_entry.id   AF-A0A165S2G8-F1
#
_cell.length_a   1.000
_cell.length_b   1.000
_cell.length_c   1.000
_cell.angle_alpha   90.00
_cell.angle_beta   90.00
_cell.angle_gamma   90.00
#
_symmetry.space_group_name_H-M   'P 1'
#
loop_
_entity.id
_entity.type
_entity.pdbx_description
1 polymer ?
#
loop_
_entity_poly.entity_id
_entity_poly.type
_entity_poly.pdbx_seq_one_letter_code
_entity_poly.pdbx_strand_id
1 'polypeptide(L)'
;MTQTMDTPVRPVRRSVPALALLTLVGGLVLAATPTQDASAATAPPAPLLTTADTTWKYLDDNTDPGTPENLLSWTQPAYDASAWKSAKGSFGAKGGKLAAVGPHTPTTLLTQYIEGTTTDVPTFFFRSTFEFDADTAAELEKVVGNVVYDDGLVVYVNGAKVAGFHDERVTSTTTNLQYAGSGASDPVAASFDLDPEALLDGTNTIAVALYQDRASSSDVYFDLTSLTPVAEDAPVVVAPPTRVILTPTETPETSQSISWLAGSEADTTGQVEIRPASGGATRTLRAYAAGAVNGNAKQHFSVTVPGLKPATEYSYRVGVPGAWTGWKTFGTADPAETDFSFIYYGDAQIGLDSTWPKVVAQAQATAPDAIGSVHAGDLIDSASNETQWVNWFKGMENAAATSNVMAAPGNHEYSGDKKLAAWKANFEYPLNNPTTETVGELAQLAVGDTPVARQYAAYFAHWSEFAAETVYFTDYQGMRFITINATRDTAFLTPDALPACTGTDCPQAKVAELWTQFQAAWLDTVLTESPSKWNVVTFHQPVYSTSSGRDEPVLRKYWVPVFQEHDIDLVMMGHDHTYARGYNDEDRTDTEGVTDGPVYIVSNSGAKHYDLAAPDKNVWTNNGATQVLRGEKITTYQVVDVTADTLTYKSYIAEKVAGASTDLPVGAVYDEFTVTKRDDGTKWVTEAGVAVPSEVTFTTQPAAAVTVESGKNVTISSTAVSTSTATPAPRVAYQWQTAAAGTDAWTDIAGATSKNLLLKKVSATTDQHRYRVVATAGKSSTTSAVSTVTVTKAPTTLKLAASSLRTGAKPRVTANASVAGTVEVTVVSGMFVTTTSVPVAKGVTTTVTLPQSLPFGVSGATVQVTATLTPTDSVELAGTTAGFTTTIG
;
A
#
# COMPACT_ATOMS: atom_id res chain seq x y z
N MET A 1 32.16 33.56 21.82
CA MET A 1 33.09 33.93 20.73
C MET A 1 32.87 32.89 19.63
N THR A 2 31.99 33.17 18.65
CA THR A 2 32.34 33.48 17.23
C THR A 2 33.18 32.36 16.59
N GLN A 3 32.85 31.71 15.47
CA GLN A 3 32.00 32.05 14.33
C GLN A 3 31.76 30.78 13.47
N THR A 4 30.78 30.85 12.59
CA THR A 4 30.18 29.90 11.64
C THR A 4 31.01 29.46 10.42
N MET A 5 30.46 28.46 9.68
CA MET A 5 30.55 28.13 8.22
C MET A 5 31.34 26.87 7.86
N ASP A 6 31.07 26.12 6.78
CA ASP A 6 29.90 25.78 5.94
C ASP A 6 30.42 24.77 4.89
N THR A 7 29.61 23.76 4.54
CA THR A 7 29.54 22.91 3.32
C THR A 7 30.76 22.25 2.60
N PRO A 8 30.58 21.03 2.01
CA PRO A 8 31.63 20.23 1.38
C PRO A 8 31.79 20.41 -0.15
N VAL A 9 32.99 20.06 -0.62
CA VAL A 9 33.54 20.30 -1.97
C VAL A 9 33.10 19.25 -3.01
N ARG A 10 32.62 19.70 -4.18
CA ARG A 10 32.46 18.93 -5.44
C ARG A 10 33.81 18.61 -6.10
N PRO A 11 34.00 17.44 -6.74
CA PRO A 11 35.18 17.21 -7.58
C PRO A 11 35.01 17.73 -9.01
N VAL A 12 36.10 18.31 -9.50
CA VAL A 12 36.29 19.02 -10.76
C VAL A 12 36.59 18.04 -11.91
N ARG A 13 35.90 18.21 -13.05
CA ARG A 13 36.24 17.63 -14.36
C ARG A 13 37.62 18.14 -14.83
N ARG A 14 38.52 17.23 -15.23
CA ARG A 14 39.70 17.57 -16.04
C ARG A 14 39.60 16.92 -17.42
N SER A 15 39.46 17.77 -18.42
CA SER A 15 39.64 17.51 -19.84
C SER A 15 41.13 17.53 -20.20
N VAL A 16 41.57 16.61 -21.07
CA VAL A 16 42.89 16.61 -21.70
C VAL A 16 42.69 16.60 -23.22
N PRO A 17 43.42 17.44 -23.99
CA PRO A 17 43.09 17.73 -25.39
C PRO A 17 43.69 16.70 -26.35
N ALA A 18 43.00 16.54 -27.48
CA ALA A 18 43.41 15.77 -28.64
C ALA A 18 44.65 16.40 -29.32
N LEU A 19 45.58 15.54 -29.76
CA LEU A 19 46.60 15.89 -30.72
C LEU A 19 46.48 14.96 -31.93
N ALA A 20 46.09 15.53 -33.05
CA ALA A 20 46.05 14.88 -34.35
C ALA A 20 47.48 14.77 -34.92
N LEU A 21 47.85 13.59 -35.42
CA LEU A 21 48.93 13.47 -36.39
C LEU A 21 48.47 12.59 -37.55
N LEU A 22 48.47 13.21 -38.73
CA LEU A 22 48.11 12.68 -40.02
C LEU A 22 49.34 11.96 -40.60
N THR A 23 49.25 10.66 -40.89
CA THR A 23 50.11 10.01 -41.89
C THR A 23 49.27 9.09 -42.76
N LEU A 24 49.25 9.43 -44.04
CA LEU A 24 48.51 8.79 -45.12
C LEU A 24 49.46 7.85 -45.86
N VAL A 25 49.22 6.54 -45.84
CA VAL A 25 49.71 5.61 -46.89
C VAL A 25 48.61 4.59 -47.15
N GLY A 26 48.11 4.59 -48.38
CA GLY A 26 46.97 3.78 -48.81
C GLY A 26 47.32 2.32 -49.09
N GLY A 27 46.28 1.50 -49.21
CA GLY A 27 46.40 0.15 -49.74
C GLY A 27 45.20 -0.75 -49.44
N LEU A 28 44.34 -0.87 -50.45
CA LEU A 28 43.37 -1.94 -50.70
C LEU A 28 42.16 -2.13 -49.76
N VAL A 29 41.00 -1.99 -50.39
CA VAL A 29 39.68 -2.47 -49.98
C VAL A 29 39.70 -4.00 -49.88
N LEU A 30 39.47 -4.51 -48.67
CA LEU A 30 38.91 -5.84 -48.45
C LEU A 30 37.67 -5.62 -47.58
N ALA A 31 36.51 -6.02 -48.11
CA ALA A 31 35.25 -5.98 -47.39
C ALA A 31 35.37 -6.86 -46.15
N ALA A 32 35.35 -6.25 -44.96
CA ALA A 32 35.18 -6.97 -43.71
C ALA A 32 33.72 -7.41 -43.62
N THR A 33 33.48 -8.70 -43.86
CA THR A 33 32.31 -9.39 -43.35
C THR A 33 32.26 -9.24 -41.82
N PRO A 34 31.10 -8.96 -41.21
CA PRO A 34 31.01 -8.98 -39.75
C PRO A 34 31.28 -10.41 -39.28
N THR A 35 32.41 -10.61 -38.58
CA THR A 35 32.64 -11.82 -37.80
C THR A 35 31.68 -11.78 -36.63
N GLN A 36 30.57 -12.49 -36.83
CA GLN A 36 29.64 -12.88 -35.79
C GLN A 36 30.34 -13.94 -34.93
N ASP A 37 31.15 -13.53 -33.95
CA ASP A 37 31.48 -14.42 -32.83
C ASP A 37 30.29 -14.40 -31.87
N ALA A 38 29.20 -14.99 -32.33
CA ALA A 38 28.24 -15.61 -31.45
C ALA A 38 28.94 -16.88 -30.95
N SER A 39 29.47 -16.83 -29.73
CA SER A 39 29.70 -18.06 -28.96
C SER A 39 28.34 -18.74 -28.85
N ALA A 40 28.09 -19.69 -29.75
CA ALA A 40 26.97 -20.59 -29.65
C ALA A 40 27.20 -21.37 -28.35
N ALA A 41 26.35 -21.14 -27.35
CA ALA A 41 26.29 -21.98 -26.18
C ALA A 41 26.20 -23.43 -26.65
N THR A 42 27.25 -24.21 -26.39
CA THR A 42 27.29 -25.64 -26.66
C THR A 42 26.08 -26.24 -25.97
N ALA A 43 25.19 -26.90 -26.73
CA ALA A 43 24.03 -27.55 -26.14
C ALA A 43 24.50 -28.53 -25.05
N PRO A 44 23.78 -28.65 -23.91
CA PRO A 44 24.17 -29.56 -22.85
C PRO A 44 24.27 -31.00 -23.40
N PRO A 45 25.20 -31.84 -22.88
CA PRO A 45 25.34 -33.22 -23.33
C PRO A 45 24.01 -33.97 -23.19
N ALA A 46 23.67 -34.80 -24.16
CA ALA A 46 22.47 -35.64 -24.09
C ALA A 46 22.57 -36.61 -22.90
N PRO A 47 21.45 -36.94 -22.23
CA PRO A 47 21.46 -37.89 -21.14
C PRO A 47 21.86 -39.30 -21.64
N LEU A 48 22.76 -39.95 -20.90
CA LEU A 48 23.22 -41.31 -21.12
C LEU A 48 22.13 -42.34 -20.81
N LEU A 49 21.32 -42.04 -19.79
CA LEU A 49 20.17 -42.85 -19.38
C LEU A 49 18.97 -41.92 -19.13
N THR A 50 17.77 -42.37 -19.48
CA THR A 50 16.49 -41.70 -19.18
C THR A 50 15.44 -42.73 -18.77
N THR A 51 14.34 -42.30 -18.13
CA THR A 51 13.19 -43.19 -17.83
C THR A 51 12.69 -43.92 -19.09
N ALA A 52 12.57 -43.22 -20.21
CA ALA A 52 11.95 -43.74 -21.43
C ALA A 52 12.85 -44.72 -22.19
N ASP A 53 14.17 -44.46 -22.21
CA ASP A 53 15.08 -45.15 -23.11
C ASP A 53 15.87 -46.28 -22.44
N THR A 54 16.07 -46.19 -21.14
CA THR A 54 16.87 -47.16 -20.38
C THR A 54 16.16 -48.49 -20.26
N THR A 55 16.86 -49.55 -20.63
CA THR A 55 16.42 -50.93 -20.34
C THR A 55 17.14 -51.39 -19.08
N TRP A 56 16.37 -51.75 -18.06
CA TRP A 56 16.89 -52.35 -16.84
C TRP A 56 16.78 -53.87 -16.92
N LYS A 57 17.81 -54.54 -16.42
CA LYS A 57 17.72 -55.91 -15.90
C LYS A 57 17.38 -55.80 -14.42
N TYR A 58 16.40 -56.54 -13.94
CA TYR A 58 15.99 -56.46 -12.55
C TYR A 58 15.62 -57.81 -11.94
N LEU A 59 15.83 -57.90 -10.63
CA LEU A 59 15.56 -59.08 -9.79
C LEU A 59 14.66 -58.65 -8.64
N ASP A 60 13.48 -59.24 -8.58
CA ASP A 60 12.39 -58.91 -7.66
C ASP A 60 11.78 -60.16 -7.01
N ASP A 61 12.46 -61.31 -7.07
CA ASP A 61 11.95 -62.62 -6.67
C ASP A 61 12.44 -63.07 -5.28
N ASN A 62 12.95 -62.13 -4.47
CA ASN A 62 13.53 -62.40 -3.15
C ASN A 62 14.73 -63.36 -3.16
N THR A 63 15.49 -63.39 -4.25
CA THR A 63 16.79 -64.08 -4.31
C THR A 63 17.94 -63.09 -4.13
N ASP A 64 18.99 -63.51 -3.42
CA ASP A 64 20.20 -62.71 -3.25
C ASP A 64 21.12 -62.91 -4.46
N PRO A 65 21.42 -61.85 -5.24
CA PRO A 65 22.27 -61.98 -6.42
C PRO A 65 23.76 -62.09 -6.08
N GLY A 66 24.14 -61.83 -4.82
CA GLY A 66 25.50 -61.97 -4.31
C GLY A 66 25.83 -63.40 -3.85
N THR A 67 27.05 -63.56 -3.36
CA THR A 67 27.50 -64.81 -2.71
C THR A 67 27.98 -64.50 -1.29
N PRO A 68 27.95 -65.46 -0.34
CA PRO A 68 28.49 -65.24 1.00
C PRO A 68 29.95 -64.75 1.01
N GLU A 69 30.75 -65.13 0.00
CA GLU A 69 32.14 -64.72 -0.17
C GLU A 69 32.30 -63.34 -0.82
N ASN A 70 31.29 -62.90 -1.59
CA ASN A 70 31.26 -61.58 -2.22
C ASN A 70 29.81 -61.16 -2.48
N LEU A 71 29.25 -60.37 -1.56
CA LEU A 71 27.88 -59.87 -1.66
C LEU A 71 27.68 -58.88 -2.81
N LEU A 72 28.73 -58.18 -3.23
CA LEU A 72 28.68 -57.19 -4.29
C LEU A 72 29.13 -57.75 -5.65
N SER A 73 29.20 -59.08 -5.81
CA SER A 73 29.58 -59.69 -7.08
C SER A 73 28.66 -59.26 -8.24
N TRP A 74 27.37 -59.02 -7.94
CA TRP A 74 26.35 -58.61 -8.90
C TRP A 74 26.49 -57.17 -9.41
N THR A 75 27.23 -56.30 -8.71
CA THR A 75 27.45 -54.91 -9.14
C THR A 75 28.62 -54.77 -10.12
N GLN A 76 29.39 -55.85 -10.32
CA GLN A 76 30.57 -55.87 -11.19
C GLN A 76 30.20 -55.96 -12.68
N PRO A 77 30.97 -55.35 -13.59
CA PRO A 77 30.68 -55.39 -15.03
C PRO A 77 30.57 -56.80 -15.61
N ALA A 78 31.39 -57.74 -15.12
CA ALA A 78 31.46 -59.11 -15.62
C ALA A 78 30.33 -60.04 -15.13
N TYR A 79 29.41 -59.58 -14.27
CA TYR A 79 28.34 -60.45 -13.77
C TYR A 79 27.29 -60.74 -14.84
N ASP A 80 26.94 -62.02 -15.00
CA ASP A 80 25.91 -62.47 -15.93
C ASP A 80 24.50 -62.33 -15.32
N ALA A 81 23.78 -61.29 -15.75
CA ALA A 81 22.37 -61.05 -15.40
C ALA A 81 21.40 -61.46 -16.52
N SER A 82 21.80 -62.36 -17.42
CA SER A 82 20.95 -62.80 -18.55
C SER A 82 19.65 -63.46 -18.09
N ALA A 83 19.65 -64.09 -16.91
CA ALA A 83 18.47 -64.71 -16.30
C ALA A 83 17.51 -63.72 -15.62
N TRP A 84 17.89 -62.45 -15.43
CA TRP A 84 17.05 -61.46 -14.77
C TRP A 84 15.92 -60.97 -15.68
N LYS A 85 14.82 -60.52 -15.07
CA LYS A 85 13.72 -59.85 -15.79
C LYS A 85 14.23 -58.58 -16.44
N SER A 86 13.50 -58.07 -17.45
CA SER A 86 13.90 -56.86 -18.16
C SER A 86 12.72 -55.99 -18.56
N ALA A 87 12.82 -54.69 -18.31
CA ALA A 87 11.80 -53.71 -18.67
C ALA A 87 12.41 -52.30 -18.80
N LYS A 88 11.62 -51.37 -19.33
CA LYS A 88 11.91 -49.92 -19.35
C LYS A 88 10.96 -49.17 -18.43
N GLY A 89 11.24 -47.88 -18.20
CA GLY A 89 10.39 -46.99 -17.43
C GLY A 89 10.63 -47.09 -15.93
N SER A 90 9.65 -46.61 -15.16
CA SER A 90 9.66 -46.66 -13.69
C SER A 90 9.12 -47.99 -13.17
N PHE A 91 9.58 -48.36 -11.98
CA PHE A 91 9.30 -49.62 -11.31
C PHE A 91 8.58 -49.37 -9.99
N GLY A 92 7.62 -50.21 -9.65
CA GLY A 92 6.98 -50.09 -8.35
C GLY A 92 5.76 -50.98 -8.18
N ALA A 93 5.18 -50.91 -6.99
CA ALA A 93 3.93 -51.56 -6.65
C ALA A 93 3.26 -50.83 -5.48
N LYS A 94 1.92 -50.92 -5.41
CA LYS A 94 1.16 -50.57 -4.21
C LYS A 94 0.14 -51.67 -3.93
N GLY A 95 0.30 -52.34 -2.79
CA GLY A 95 -0.51 -53.52 -2.47
C GLY A 95 -0.39 -54.64 -3.51
N GLY A 96 0.80 -54.83 -4.08
CA GLY A 96 1.10 -55.82 -5.13
C GLY A 96 0.50 -55.50 -6.51
N LYS A 97 0.07 -54.25 -6.76
CA LYS A 97 -0.56 -53.83 -8.01
C LYS A 97 0.16 -52.62 -8.63
N LEU A 98 0.02 -52.47 -9.94
CA LEU A 98 0.44 -51.27 -10.65
C LEU A 98 -0.57 -50.15 -10.34
N ALA A 99 -0.24 -49.32 -9.35
CA ALA A 99 -1.08 -48.25 -8.84
C ALA A 99 -0.20 -47.09 -8.34
N ALA A 100 -0.83 -45.93 -8.11
CA ALA A 100 -0.12 -44.72 -7.71
C ALA A 100 0.55 -44.89 -6.33
N VAL A 101 1.86 -44.69 -6.28
CA VAL A 101 2.71 -44.58 -5.09
C VAL A 101 3.01 -43.09 -4.91
N GLY A 102 2.35 -42.45 -3.95
CA GLY A 102 2.28 -40.98 -3.88
C GLY A 102 1.81 -40.35 -5.20
N PRO A 103 2.53 -39.33 -5.73
CA PRO A 103 2.21 -38.69 -7.01
C PRO A 103 2.67 -39.50 -8.23
N HIS A 104 3.34 -40.64 -8.04
CA HIS A 104 3.95 -41.40 -9.13
C HIS A 104 3.18 -42.68 -9.44
N THR A 105 2.97 -43.00 -10.71
CA THR A 105 2.45 -44.31 -11.13
C THR A 105 3.53 -45.06 -11.88
N PRO A 106 4.01 -46.21 -11.37
CA PRO A 106 5.06 -46.99 -12.03
C PRO A 106 4.54 -47.56 -13.36
N THR A 107 5.43 -47.73 -14.33
CA THR A 107 5.11 -48.37 -15.62
C THR A 107 5.37 -49.88 -15.60
N THR A 108 6.26 -50.34 -14.73
CA THR A 108 6.62 -51.75 -14.56
C THR A 108 6.27 -52.20 -13.15
N LEU A 109 5.49 -53.29 -13.06
CA LEU A 109 5.09 -53.87 -11.78
C LEU A 109 6.24 -54.68 -11.18
N LEU A 110 6.61 -54.37 -9.94
CA LEU A 110 7.50 -55.19 -9.13
C LEU A 110 6.71 -56.27 -8.36
N THR A 111 7.33 -57.45 -8.20
CA THR A 111 6.79 -58.51 -7.33
C THR A 111 6.97 -58.10 -5.87
N GLN A 112 5.98 -57.40 -5.32
CA GLN A 112 6.10 -56.81 -3.98
C GLN A 112 6.21 -57.85 -2.85
N TYR A 113 5.58 -59.03 -2.97
CA TYR A 113 5.50 -60.00 -1.88
C TYR A 113 6.33 -61.25 -2.14
N ILE A 114 6.95 -61.77 -1.07
CA ILE A 114 7.62 -63.07 -1.07
C ILE A 114 6.58 -64.15 -1.39
N GLU A 115 6.93 -65.07 -2.29
CA GLU A 115 6.02 -66.09 -2.83
C GLU A 115 5.28 -66.85 -1.71
N GLY A 116 3.95 -66.88 -1.80
CA GLY A 116 3.09 -67.58 -0.84
C GLY A 116 2.88 -66.84 0.48
N THR A 117 3.33 -65.59 0.61
CA THR A 117 3.20 -64.78 1.82
C THR A 117 2.59 -63.39 1.54
N THR A 118 2.37 -62.61 2.60
CA THR A 118 2.06 -61.17 2.52
C THR A 118 3.23 -60.31 3.02
N THR A 119 4.41 -60.92 3.17
CA THR A 119 5.63 -60.25 3.59
C THR A 119 6.29 -59.64 2.37
N ASP A 120 6.70 -58.38 2.44
CA ASP A 120 7.34 -57.71 1.30
C ASP A 120 8.69 -58.33 0.95
N VAL A 121 9.07 -58.24 -0.33
CA VAL A 121 10.44 -58.49 -0.76
C VAL A 121 11.32 -57.36 -0.19
N PRO A 122 12.36 -57.69 0.60
CA PRO A 122 13.12 -56.69 1.33
C PRO A 122 13.99 -55.80 0.43
N THR A 123 14.50 -56.34 -0.66
CA THR A 123 15.43 -55.63 -1.55
C THR A 123 15.21 -56.04 -3.00
N PHE A 124 15.20 -55.06 -3.89
CA PHE A 124 15.09 -55.22 -5.34
C PHE A 124 16.41 -54.78 -5.98
N PHE A 125 16.85 -55.52 -7.00
CA PHE A 125 18.14 -55.27 -7.64
C PHE A 125 17.94 -54.88 -9.11
N PHE A 126 18.64 -53.85 -9.56
CA PHE A 126 18.56 -53.33 -10.91
C PHE A 126 19.95 -53.19 -11.50
N ARG A 127 20.10 -53.46 -12.80
CA ARG A 127 21.33 -53.27 -13.56
C ARG A 127 21.05 -52.73 -14.95
N SER A 128 21.89 -51.83 -15.42
CA SER A 128 21.91 -51.38 -16.81
C SER A 128 23.34 -51.00 -17.21
N THR A 129 23.52 -50.63 -18.47
CA THR A 129 24.81 -50.20 -19.01
C THR A 129 24.65 -48.89 -19.77
N PHE A 130 25.69 -48.07 -19.74
CA PHE A 130 25.82 -46.87 -20.56
C PHE A 130 27.24 -46.79 -21.09
N GLU A 131 27.46 -46.05 -22.18
CA GLU A 131 28.76 -46.02 -22.86
C GLU A 131 29.28 -44.60 -23.02
N PHE A 132 30.60 -44.45 -22.92
CA PHE A 132 31.33 -43.26 -23.33
C PHE A 132 32.12 -43.55 -24.61
N ASP A 133 32.20 -42.54 -25.49
CA ASP A 133 33.17 -42.54 -26.57
C ASP A 133 34.61 -42.50 -25.97
N ALA A 134 35.61 -42.88 -26.77
CA ALA A 134 37.00 -42.87 -26.32
C ALA A 134 37.43 -41.47 -25.86
N ASP A 135 38.24 -41.42 -24.79
CA ASP A 135 38.76 -40.20 -24.16
C ASP A 135 37.68 -39.27 -23.57
N THR A 136 36.39 -39.65 -23.60
CA THR A 136 35.30 -38.79 -23.12
C THR A 136 35.19 -38.78 -21.60
N ALA A 137 35.41 -39.90 -20.92
CA ALA A 137 35.21 -39.96 -19.47
C ALA A 137 36.20 -39.05 -18.71
N ALA A 138 37.42 -38.86 -19.24
CA ALA A 138 38.45 -38.01 -18.67
C ALA A 138 38.23 -36.50 -18.90
N GLU A 139 37.35 -36.12 -19.84
CA GLU A 139 37.00 -34.72 -20.16
C GLU A 139 35.74 -34.23 -19.42
N LEU A 140 35.15 -35.07 -18.58
CA LEU A 140 33.98 -34.73 -17.76
C LEU A 140 34.42 -34.12 -16.44
N GLU A 141 33.71 -33.10 -15.98
CA GLU A 141 33.76 -32.66 -14.59
C GLU A 141 33.13 -33.74 -13.69
N LYS A 142 31.96 -34.24 -14.12
CA LYS A 142 31.18 -35.28 -13.43
C LYS A 142 30.05 -35.81 -14.31
N VAL A 143 29.35 -36.83 -13.82
CA VAL A 143 28.05 -37.26 -14.37
C VAL A 143 26.99 -37.15 -13.27
N VAL A 144 25.88 -36.48 -13.55
CA VAL A 144 24.79 -36.28 -12.57
C VAL A 144 23.67 -37.29 -12.81
N GLY A 145 23.34 -38.06 -11.78
CA GLY A 145 22.19 -38.96 -11.74
C GLY A 145 21.03 -38.36 -10.96
N ASN A 146 19.82 -38.37 -11.55
CA ASN A 146 18.58 -37.98 -10.87
C ASN A 146 17.68 -39.19 -10.69
N VAL A 147 17.22 -39.44 -9.47
CA VAL A 147 16.46 -40.63 -9.09
C VAL A 147 15.23 -40.23 -8.28
N VAL A 148 14.13 -40.96 -8.48
CA VAL A 148 12.96 -40.95 -7.59
C VAL A 148 12.82 -42.34 -7.00
N TYR A 149 12.71 -42.43 -5.68
CA TYR A 149 12.67 -43.72 -4.99
C TYR A 149 11.79 -43.66 -3.75
N ASP A 150 11.32 -44.83 -3.33
CA ASP A 150 10.62 -45.03 -2.07
C ASP A 150 11.51 -45.77 -1.07
N ASP A 151 11.32 -45.48 0.21
CA ASP A 151 12.09 -46.04 1.34
C ASP A 151 13.62 -45.77 1.32
N GLY A 152 14.43 -46.57 0.62
CA GLY A 152 15.89 -46.42 0.60
C GLY A 152 16.58 -47.03 -0.63
N LEU A 153 17.75 -46.53 -1.02
CA LEU A 153 18.50 -47.07 -2.15
C LEU A 153 20.03 -46.96 -2.01
N VAL A 154 20.76 -47.81 -2.72
CA VAL A 154 22.22 -47.70 -2.93
C VAL A 154 22.54 -47.87 -4.40
N VAL A 155 23.38 -46.99 -4.94
CA VAL A 155 23.85 -47.00 -6.33
C VAL A 155 25.31 -47.41 -6.39
N TYR A 156 25.61 -48.29 -7.34
CA TYR A 156 26.95 -48.75 -7.67
C TYR A 156 27.24 -48.50 -9.15
N VAL A 157 28.47 -48.13 -9.46
CA VAL A 157 28.99 -48.05 -10.83
C VAL A 157 30.29 -48.85 -10.89
N ASN A 158 30.38 -49.76 -11.87
CA ASN A 158 31.52 -50.64 -12.08
C ASN A 158 32.00 -51.37 -10.80
N GLY A 159 31.05 -51.73 -9.93
CA GLY A 159 31.34 -52.40 -8.65
C GLY A 159 31.64 -51.48 -7.46
N ALA A 160 31.87 -50.20 -7.67
CA ALA A 160 32.10 -49.22 -6.60
C ALA A 160 30.78 -48.58 -6.15
N LYS A 161 30.59 -48.38 -4.84
CA LYS A 161 29.44 -47.64 -4.31
C LYS A 161 29.65 -46.15 -4.59
N VAL A 162 28.68 -45.52 -5.25
CA VAL A 162 28.75 -44.11 -5.67
C VAL A 162 27.69 -43.23 -5.01
N ALA A 163 26.57 -43.81 -4.58
CA ALA A 163 25.55 -43.08 -3.83
C ALA A 163 24.79 -44.01 -2.86
N GLY A 164 24.25 -43.43 -1.80
CA GLY A 164 23.38 -44.10 -0.83
C GLY A 164 22.38 -43.10 -0.28
N PHE A 165 21.11 -43.50 -0.20
CA PHE A 165 20.02 -42.67 0.29
C PHE A 165 19.17 -43.47 1.27
N HIS A 166 19.09 -42.98 2.52
CA HIS A 166 18.50 -43.71 3.66
C HIS A 166 19.09 -45.12 3.86
N ASP A 167 20.38 -45.27 3.56
CA ASP A 167 21.10 -46.53 3.56
C ASP A 167 21.82 -46.83 4.90
N GLU A 168 21.57 -46.03 5.94
CA GLU A 168 22.23 -46.17 7.24
C GLU A 168 21.91 -47.50 7.94
N ARG A 169 20.81 -48.16 7.51
CA ARG A 169 20.38 -49.48 8.00
C ARG A 169 20.84 -50.65 7.12
N VAL A 170 21.53 -50.39 6.01
CA VAL A 170 22.16 -51.42 5.17
C VAL A 170 23.42 -51.92 5.88
N THR A 171 23.24 -52.89 6.79
CA THR A 171 24.28 -53.31 7.75
C THR A 171 24.61 -54.80 7.66
N SER A 172 23.78 -55.60 6.99
CA SER A 172 24.04 -57.02 6.78
C SER A 172 25.34 -57.24 6.04
N THR A 173 26.16 -58.15 6.57
CA THR A 173 27.44 -58.60 5.97
C THR A 173 27.36 -60.02 5.42
N THR A 174 26.19 -60.66 5.50
CA THR A 174 25.96 -62.06 5.08
C THR A 174 24.91 -62.22 3.99
N THR A 175 24.14 -61.17 3.69
CA THR A 175 23.13 -61.15 2.62
C THR A 175 22.80 -59.73 2.20
N ASN A 176 22.44 -59.52 0.92
CA ASN A 176 21.87 -58.28 0.42
C ASN A 176 20.38 -58.13 0.74
N LEU A 177 19.67 -59.22 1.06
CA LEU A 177 18.23 -59.21 1.36
C LEU A 177 17.98 -58.70 2.78
N GLN A 178 17.69 -57.40 2.91
CA GLN A 178 17.41 -56.76 4.20
C GLN A 178 16.47 -55.57 4.02
N TYR A 179 15.75 -55.22 5.08
CA TYR A 179 14.97 -53.99 5.10
C TYR A 179 15.85 -52.82 5.52
N ALA A 180 15.82 -51.75 4.74
CA ALA A 180 16.56 -50.51 4.96
C ALA A 180 15.81 -49.36 4.24
N GLY A 181 16.03 -48.12 4.64
CA GLY A 181 15.26 -46.97 4.13
C GLY A 181 14.59 -46.14 5.22
N SER A 182 13.74 -45.20 4.83
CA SER A 182 12.90 -44.41 5.74
C SER A 182 11.43 -44.75 5.49
N GLY A 183 10.63 -45.05 6.52
CA GLY A 183 9.19 -45.28 6.37
C GLY A 183 8.36 -44.03 6.01
N ALA A 184 8.87 -43.20 5.09
CA ALA A 184 8.18 -42.08 4.48
C ALA A 184 6.96 -42.57 3.67
N SER A 185 5.99 -41.69 3.42
CA SER A 185 4.74 -42.10 2.76
C SER A 185 4.76 -41.99 1.24
N ASP A 186 5.52 -41.03 0.69
CA ASP A 186 5.58 -40.78 -0.75
C ASP A 186 7.03 -40.90 -1.25
N PRO A 187 7.26 -41.34 -2.50
CA PRO A 187 8.59 -41.38 -3.09
C PRO A 187 9.23 -40.00 -3.12
N VAL A 188 10.54 -39.94 -2.91
CA VAL A 188 11.32 -38.70 -2.89
C VAL A 188 12.27 -38.63 -4.07
N ALA A 189 12.49 -37.42 -4.57
CA ALA A 189 13.49 -37.15 -5.60
C ALA A 189 14.84 -36.83 -4.96
N ALA A 190 15.91 -37.38 -5.52
CA ALA A 190 17.28 -37.12 -5.12
C ALA A 190 18.20 -37.07 -6.34
N SER A 191 19.41 -36.55 -6.13
CA SER A 191 20.46 -36.49 -7.14
C SER A 191 21.80 -36.94 -6.56
N PHE A 192 22.63 -37.57 -7.37
CA PHE A 192 23.99 -38.00 -7.01
C PHE A 192 24.98 -37.65 -8.12
N ASP A 193 26.23 -37.43 -7.73
CA ASP A 193 27.34 -37.19 -8.65
C ASP A 193 28.16 -38.47 -8.80
N LEU A 194 28.54 -38.80 -10.04
CA LEU A 194 29.57 -39.79 -10.33
C LEU A 194 30.87 -39.06 -10.63
N ASP A 195 31.88 -39.42 -9.86
CA ASP A 195 33.25 -39.00 -10.11
C ASP A 195 33.76 -39.65 -11.41
N PRO A 196 34.37 -38.88 -12.34
CA PRO A 196 35.05 -39.43 -13.51
C PRO A 196 36.00 -40.58 -13.21
N GLU A 197 36.63 -40.62 -12.02
CA GLU A 197 37.51 -41.73 -11.60
C GLU A 197 36.79 -43.08 -11.49
N ALA A 198 35.46 -43.08 -11.29
CA ALA A 198 34.64 -44.30 -11.24
C ALA A 198 34.19 -44.78 -12.63
N LEU A 199 34.46 -44.00 -13.68
CA LEU A 199 34.01 -44.24 -15.04
C LEU A 199 35.13 -44.83 -15.90
N LEU A 200 34.73 -45.61 -16.89
CA LEU A 200 35.60 -46.17 -17.92
C LEU A 200 35.24 -45.55 -19.26
N ASP A 201 36.22 -45.27 -20.11
CA ASP A 201 35.94 -45.09 -21.53
C ASP A 201 35.37 -46.39 -22.10
N GLY A 202 34.28 -46.30 -22.88
CA GLY A 202 33.49 -47.46 -23.29
C GLY A 202 32.38 -47.83 -22.30
N THR A 203 32.08 -49.14 -22.18
CA THR A 203 30.90 -49.62 -21.45
C THR A 203 31.08 -49.55 -19.93
N ASN A 204 30.16 -48.86 -19.26
CA ASN A 204 30.01 -48.78 -17.81
C ASN A 204 28.78 -49.57 -17.35
N THR A 205 28.86 -50.18 -16.18
CA THR A 205 27.73 -50.86 -15.54
C THR A 205 27.22 -50.03 -14.37
N ILE A 206 25.93 -49.69 -14.38
CA ILE A 206 25.23 -49.14 -13.22
C ILE A 206 24.37 -50.23 -12.57
N ALA A 207 24.42 -50.31 -11.25
CA ALA A 207 23.68 -51.27 -10.46
C ALA A 207 23.01 -50.56 -9.26
N VAL A 208 21.76 -50.88 -8.96
CA VAL A 208 20.99 -50.24 -7.89
C VAL A 208 20.36 -51.31 -7.00
N ALA A 209 20.51 -51.17 -5.70
CA ALA A 209 19.74 -51.91 -4.71
C ALA A 209 18.71 -50.97 -4.10
N LEU A 210 17.42 -51.29 -4.26
CA LEU A 210 16.28 -50.57 -3.69
C LEU A 210 15.77 -51.36 -2.49
N TYR A 211 15.60 -50.72 -1.35
CA TYR A 211 15.27 -51.33 -0.08
C TYR A 211 13.90 -50.88 0.40
N GLN A 212 13.10 -51.82 0.87
CA GLN A 212 11.88 -51.52 1.63
C GLN A 212 12.25 -51.23 3.09
N ASP A 213 11.53 -50.32 3.74
CA ASP A 213 11.76 -49.94 5.14
C ASP A 213 11.51 -51.11 6.10
N ARG A 214 10.51 -51.94 5.82
CA ARG A 214 10.07 -53.03 6.70
C ARG A 214 9.23 -54.08 5.96
N ALA A 215 9.00 -55.21 6.63
CA ALA A 215 8.24 -56.36 6.14
C ALA A 215 6.74 -56.14 5.83
N SER A 216 6.24 -54.94 6.11
CA SER A 216 4.84 -54.53 5.95
C SER A 216 4.71 -53.18 5.25
N SER A 217 5.70 -52.81 4.43
CA SER A 217 5.64 -51.62 3.58
C SER A 217 4.48 -51.75 2.58
N SER A 218 3.70 -50.70 2.40
CA SER A 218 2.51 -50.75 1.54
C SER A 218 2.82 -50.64 0.06
N ASP A 219 3.97 -50.09 -0.27
CA ASP A 219 4.38 -49.64 -1.59
C ASP A 219 5.90 -49.70 -1.75
N VAL A 220 6.34 -49.59 -3.00
CA VAL A 220 7.73 -49.49 -3.44
C VAL A 220 7.79 -48.71 -4.74
N TYR A 221 8.80 -47.88 -4.94
CA TYR A 221 9.01 -47.13 -6.18
C TYR A 221 10.49 -46.91 -6.51
N PHE A 222 10.83 -46.98 -7.80
CA PHE A 222 12.14 -46.63 -8.35
C PHE A 222 12.04 -46.10 -9.77
N ASP A 223 12.66 -44.95 -10.02
CA ASP A 223 12.87 -44.38 -11.35
C ASP A 223 14.20 -43.62 -11.40
N LEU A 224 15.17 -44.12 -12.17
CA LEU A 224 16.34 -43.32 -12.53
C LEU A 224 15.96 -42.42 -13.72
N THR A 225 15.51 -41.22 -13.40
CA THR A 225 14.93 -40.28 -14.37
C THR A 225 15.94 -39.79 -15.41
N SER A 226 17.19 -39.58 -15.01
CA SER A 226 18.28 -39.23 -15.93
C SER A 226 19.66 -39.57 -15.38
N LEU A 227 20.60 -39.91 -16.27
CA LEU A 227 22.04 -39.89 -16.00
C LEU A 227 22.71 -39.03 -17.07
N THR A 228 23.29 -37.88 -16.71
CA THR A 228 23.69 -36.84 -17.69
C THR A 228 25.17 -36.45 -17.49
N PRO A 229 26.01 -36.48 -18.56
CA PRO A 229 27.39 -36.02 -18.46
C PRO A 229 27.47 -34.50 -18.34
N VAL A 230 28.47 -34.01 -17.61
CA VAL A 230 28.79 -32.58 -17.46
C VAL A 230 30.25 -32.38 -17.89
N ALA A 231 30.49 -31.58 -18.94
CA ALA A 231 31.83 -31.30 -19.46
C ALA A 231 32.61 -30.33 -18.55
N GLU A 232 33.95 -30.44 -18.53
CA GLU A 232 34.87 -29.61 -17.72
C GLU A 232 34.71 -28.09 -17.94
N ASP A 233 34.22 -27.67 -19.12
CA ASP A 233 33.93 -26.28 -19.50
C ASP A 233 32.42 -26.01 -19.73
N ALA A 234 31.53 -26.91 -19.30
CA ALA A 234 30.12 -26.59 -19.29
C ALA A 234 29.91 -25.40 -18.34
N PRO A 235 29.28 -24.29 -18.78
CA PRO A 235 28.92 -23.25 -17.83
C PRO A 235 28.09 -23.93 -16.75
N VAL A 236 28.53 -23.81 -15.48
CA VAL A 236 27.71 -24.18 -14.33
C VAL A 236 26.31 -23.69 -14.66
N VAL A 237 25.34 -24.60 -14.77
CA VAL A 237 23.94 -24.21 -14.89
C VAL A 237 23.59 -23.65 -13.52
N VAL A 238 24.01 -22.41 -13.29
CA VAL A 238 23.68 -21.65 -12.10
C VAL A 238 22.18 -21.45 -12.21
N ALA A 239 21.45 -22.11 -11.31
CA ALA A 239 20.01 -21.96 -11.24
C ALA A 239 19.68 -20.46 -11.25
N PRO A 240 18.72 -19.99 -12.06
CA PRO A 240 18.37 -18.58 -12.05
C PRO A 240 17.91 -18.19 -10.63
N PRO A 241 18.07 -16.92 -10.25
CA PRO A 241 17.55 -16.43 -8.98
C PRO A 241 16.05 -16.68 -8.85
N THR A 242 15.58 -16.83 -7.61
CA THR A 242 14.17 -17.12 -7.28
C THR A 242 13.63 -16.10 -6.28
N ARG A 243 12.35 -16.23 -5.87
CA ARG A 243 11.70 -15.32 -4.90
C ARG A 243 11.81 -13.84 -5.27
N VAL A 244 11.66 -13.55 -6.55
CA VAL A 244 11.65 -12.16 -7.02
C VAL A 244 10.40 -11.47 -6.48
N ILE A 245 10.57 -10.31 -5.87
CA ILE A 245 9.49 -9.51 -5.33
C ILE A 245 9.69 -8.02 -5.60
N LEU A 246 8.59 -7.36 -5.93
CA LEU A 246 8.47 -5.93 -6.08
C LEU A 246 7.79 -5.35 -4.85
N THR A 247 8.44 -4.37 -4.22
CA THR A 247 7.88 -3.60 -3.11
C THR A 247 7.90 -2.12 -3.48
N PRO A 248 6.89 -1.35 -3.07
CA PRO A 248 6.82 0.05 -3.46
C PRO A 248 7.86 0.87 -2.71
N THR A 249 8.41 1.86 -3.40
CA THR A 249 9.16 2.94 -2.74
C THR A 249 8.21 4.01 -2.20
N GLU A 250 8.71 5.04 -1.53
CA GLU A 250 7.89 6.21 -1.16
C GLU A 250 7.26 6.89 -2.39
N THR A 251 7.96 6.86 -3.54
CA THR A 251 7.56 7.49 -4.82
C THR A 251 7.53 6.48 -5.98
N PRO A 252 6.54 5.57 -6.01
CA PRO A 252 6.43 4.49 -7.00
C PRO A 252 6.23 4.97 -8.46
N GLU A 253 5.97 6.25 -8.67
CA GLU A 253 5.96 6.89 -9.99
C GLU A 253 7.37 7.12 -10.56
N THR A 254 8.41 7.17 -9.72
CA THR A 254 9.81 7.38 -10.18
C THR A 254 10.83 6.37 -9.66
N SER A 255 10.42 5.43 -8.82
CA SER A 255 11.32 4.35 -8.35
C SER A 255 10.59 3.06 -8.03
N GLN A 256 11.35 1.96 -8.00
CA GLN A 256 10.85 0.61 -7.69
C GLN A 256 11.91 -0.16 -6.91
N SER A 257 11.52 -0.82 -5.81
CA SER A 257 12.39 -1.77 -5.11
C SER A 257 12.18 -3.18 -5.65
N ILE A 258 13.28 -3.91 -5.79
CA ILE A 258 13.33 -5.27 -6.34
C ILE A 258 14.23 -6.12 -5.45
N SER A 259 13.66 -7.16 -4.83
CA SER A 259 14.39 -8.11 -3.98
C SER A 259 14.29 -9.53 -4.53
N TRP A 260 15.30 -10.37 -4.28
CA TRP A 260 15.30 -11.77 -4.72
C TRP A 260 16.28 -12.64 -3.92
N LEU A 261 16.11 -13.96 -4.00
CA LEU A 261 17.04 -14.96 -3.50
C LEU A 261 18.00 -15.40 -4.61
N ALA A 262 19.29 -15.45 -4.30
CA ALA A 262 20.35 -15.92 -5.21
C ALA A 262 20.07 -17.29 -5.83
N GLY A 263 20.68 -17.55 -6.99
CA GLY A 263 20.61 -18.84 -7.66
C GLY A 263 21.45 -19.90 -6.94
N SER A 264 22.63 -19.49 -6.48
CA SER A 264 23.65 -20.30 -5.84
C SER A 264 24.21 -19.63 -4.58
N GLU A 265 24.79 -20.41 -3.68
CA GLU A 265 25.53 -19.92 -2.50
C GLU A 265 26.82 -19.18 -2.91
N ALA A 266 27.35 -19.46 -4.10
CA ALA A 266 28.53 -18.78 -4.65
C ALA A 266 28.22 -17.35 -5.15
N ASP A 267 26.94 -17.00 -5.33
CA ASP A 267 26.54 -15.69 -5.81
C ASP A 267 26.74 -14.65 -4.69
N THR A 268 27.85 -13.92 -4.76
CA THR A 268 28.20 -12.88 -3.78
C THR A 268 27.84 -11.47 -4.24
N THR A 269 27.29 -11.33 -5.44
CA THR A 269 26.82 -10.07 -6.01
C THR A 269 25.52 -10.28 -6.75
N GLY A 270 24.58 -9.32 -6.71
CA GLY A 270 23.36 -9.34 -7.50
C GLY A 270 23.29 -8.13 -8.42
N GLN A 271 22.59 -8.26 -9.55
CA GLN A 271 22.35 -7.18 -10.50
C GLN A 271 20.90 -7.20 -11.00
N VAL A 272 20.40 -6.01 -11.34
CA VAL A 272 19.17 -5.79 -12.11
C VAL A 272 19.55 -5.22 -13.46
N GLU A 273 18.98 -5.77 -14.52
CA GLU A 273 18.87 -5.09 -15.81
C GLU A 273 17.45 -4.60 -16.02
N ILE A 274 17.30 -3.34 -16.43
CA ILE A 274 15.99 -2.71 -16.64
C ILE A 274 15.99 -1.78 -17.85
N ARG A 275 14.86 -1.75 -18.58
CA ARG A 275 14.61 -0.87 -19.73
C ARG A 275 13.11 -0.57 -19.87
N PRO A 276 12.71 0.53 -20.53
CA PRO A 276 11.31 0.70 -20.94
C PRO A 276 10.83 -0.50 -21.77
N ALA A 277 9.63 -0.99 -21.51
CA ALA A 277 9.06 -2.13 -22.23
C ALA A 277 8.86 -1.84 -23.73
N SER A 278 8.61 -0.57 -24.07
CA SER A 278 8.53 -0.07 -25.45
C SER A 278 9.87 -0.07 -26.22
N GLY A 279 10.97 -0.44 -25.55
CA GLY A 279 12.32 -0.45 -26.11
C GLY A 279 13.15 0.76 -25.69
N GLY A 280 14.47 0.58 -25.60
CA GLY A 280 15.40 1.61 -25.15
C GLY A 280 16.70 1.05 -24.60
N ALA A 281 17.55 1.92 -24.05
CA ALA A 281 18.79 1.52 -23.43
C ALA A 281 18.54 0.73 -22.14
N THR A 282 19.20 -0.41 -21.99
CA THR A 282 19.24 -1.18 -20.74
C THR A 282 20.15 -0.49 -19.74
N ARG A 283 19.64 -0.28 -18.53
CA ARG A 283 20.42 0.12 -17.35
C ARG A 283 20.74 -1.12 -16.54
N THR A 284 21.98 -1.24 -16.09
CA THR A 284 22.40 -2.27 -15.14
C THR A 284 22.68 -1.63 -13.79
N LEU A 285 22.06 -2.13 -12.73
CA LEU A 285 22.25 -1.66 -11.36
C LEU A 285 22.75 -2.82 -10.50
N ARG A 286 23.68 -2.53 -9.59
CA ARG A 286 24.15 -3.50 -8.60
C ARG A 286 23.23 -3.49 -7.39
N ALA A 287 22.83 -4.67 -6.94
CA ALA A 287 22.13 -4.87 -5.68
C ALA A 287 23.11 -5.00 -4.52
N TYR A 288 22.64 -4.64 -3.33
CA TYR A 288 23.33 -4.95 -2.09
C TYR A 288 22.86 -6.32 -1.56
N ALA A 289 23.71 -6.99 -0.79
CA ALA A 289 23.36 -8.26 -0.16
C ALA A 289 22.59 -8.01 1.14
N ALA A 290 21.36 -8.49 1.22
CA ALA A 290 20.50 -8.42 2.41
C ALA A 290 20.77 -9.57 3.40
N GLY A 291 21.67 -10.50 3.03
CA GLY A 291 22.14 -11.58 3.89
C GLY A 291 21.50 -12.93 3.59
N ALA A 292 22.01 -13.95 4.26
CA ALA A 292 21.49 -15.32 4.24
C ALA A 292 20.72 -15.59 5.54
N VAL A 293 19.56 -16.23 5.45
CA VAL A 293 18.63 -16.42 6.57
C VAL A 293 18.10 -17.85 6.63
N ASN A 294 17.51 -18.25 7.76
CA ASN A 294 16.82 -19.52 7.94
C ASN A 294 17.67 -20.78 7.65
N GLY A 295 18.99 -20.67 7.80
CA GLY A 295 19.92 -21.76 7.48
C GLY A 295 20.10 -22.02 5.98
N ASN A 296 19.47 -21.22 5.11
CA ASN A 296 19.74 -21.21 3.68
C ASN A 296 21.01 -20.37 3.41
N ALA A 297 22.03 -20.96 2.80
CA ALA A 297 23.30 -20.28 2.54
C ALA A 297 23.26 -19.35 1.31
N LYS A 298 22.18 -19.36 0.53
CA LYS A 298 21.97 -18.43 -0.59
C LYS A 298 21.72 -17.02 -0.07
N GLN A 299 22.38 -16.04 -0.69
CA GLN A 299 22.21 -14.63 -0.34
C GLN A 299 20.88 -14.08 -0.86
N HIS A 300 20.23 -13.24 -0.05
CA HIS A 300 19.22 -12.34 -0.55
C HIS A 300 19.88 -11.08 -1.11
N PHE A 301 19.29 -10.52 -2.18
CA PHE A 301 19.72 -9.29 -2.81
C PHE A 301 18.56 -8.32 -2.94
N SER A 302 18.84 -7.02 -2.78
CA SER A 302 17.87 -5.95 -2.98
C SER A 302 18.49 -4.76 -3.71
N VAL A 303 17.67 -4.07 -4.51
CA VAL A 303 18.01 -2.80 -5.13
C VAL A 303 16.78 -1.91 -5.27
N THR A 304 16.91 -0.64 -4.90
CA THR A 304 15.98 0.41 -5.33
C THR A 304 16.46 0.98 -6.67
N VAL A 305 15.61 0.92 -7.70
CA VAL A 305 15.88 1.49 -9.03
C VAL A 305 15.31 2.91 -9.10
N PRO A 306 16.14 3.96 -9.11
CA PRO A 306 15.66 5.35 -9.13
C PRO A 306 15.50 5.89 -10.56
N GLY A 307 14.85 7.05 -10.69
CA GLY A 307 14.80 7.81 -11.94
C GLY A 307 14.06 7.09 -13.06
N LEU A 308 13.02 6.34 -12.69
CA LEU A 308 12.01 5.87 -13.62
C LEU A 308 11.12 7.05 -14.00
N LYS A 309 10.51 6.94 -15.19
CA LYS A 309 9.47 7.86 -15.64
C LYS A 309 8.11 7.38 -15.13
N PRO A 310 7.24 8.28 -14.66
CA PRO A 310 5.84 7.95 -14.35
C PRO A 310 5.10 7.36 -15.55
N ALA A 311 3.98 6.68 -15.28
CA ALA A 311 3.07 6.15 -16.30
C ALA A 311 3.78 5.31 -17.38
N THR A 312 4.81 4.56 -16.99
CA THR A 312 5.68 3.83 -17.92
C THR A 312 5.83 2.37 -17.48
N GLU A 313 5.61 1.46 -18.43
CA GLU A 313 5.92 0.04 -18.28
C GLU A 313 7.43 -0.21 -18.50
N TYR A 314 8.03 -0.97 -17.60
CA TYR A 314 9.43 -1.39 -17.67
C TYR A 314 9.53 -2.91 -17.79
N SER A 315 10.48 -3.38 -18.60
CA SER A 315 10.96 -4.76 -18.55
C SER A 315 12.22 -4.83 -17.67
N TYR A 316 12.28 -5.81 -16.78
CA TYR A 316 13.44 -6.04 -15.93
C TYR A 316 13.79 -7.53 -15.81
N ARG A 317 15.01 -7.83 -15.36
CA ARG A 317 15.45 -9.16 -14.92
C ARG A 317 16.51 -9.04 -13.83
N VAL A 318 16.57 -10.02 -12.95
CA VAL A 318 17.53 -10.07 -11.84
C VAL A 318 18.51 -11.22 -12.03
N GLY A 319 19.70 -11.09 -11.47
CA GLY A 319 20.66 -12.17 -11.36
C GLY A 319 22.11 -11.74 -11.44
N VAL A 320 22.93 -12.60 -12.03
CA VAL A 320 24.36 -12.40 -12.22
C VAL A 320 24.72 -12.67 -13.69
N PRO A 321 25.86 -12.16 -14.20
CA PRO A 321 26.32 -12.53 -15.53
C PRO A 321 26.32 -14.05 -15.72
N GLY A 322 25.58 -14.55 -16.71
CA GLY A 322 25.43 -15.99 -16.98
C GLY A 322 24.20 -16.65 -16.34
N ALA A 323 23.61 -16.07 -15.29
CA ALA A 323 22.47 -16.63 -14.56
C ALA A 323 21.43 -15.56 -14.26
N TRP A 324 20.49 -15.39 -15.19
CA TRP A 324 19.43 -14.39 -15.12
C TRP A 324 18.07 -15.04 -15.07
N THR A 325 17.12 -14.39 -14.41
CA THR A 325 15.71 -14.69 -14.65
C THR A 325 15.33 -14.37 -16.10
N GLY A 326 14.19 -14.90 -16.53
CA GLY A 326 13.48 -14.34 -17.68
C GLY A 326 13.16 -12.85 -17.47
N TRP A 327 12.92 -12.13 -18.56
CA TRP A 327 12.41 -10.76 -18.49
C TRP A 327 10.98 -10.77 -17.93
N LYS A 328 10.73 -9.89 -16.96
CA LYS A 328 9.42 -9.61 -16.36
C LYS A 328 9.06 -8.15 -16.59
N THR A 329 7.80 -7.78 -16.38
CA THR A 329 7.33 -6.39 -16.55
C THR A 329 6.62 -5.88 -15.30
N PHE A 330 6.70 -4.56 -15.09
CA PHE A 330 5.88 -3.82 -14.12
C PHE A 330 5.60 -2.41 -14.63
N GLY A 331 4.54 -1.78 -14.13
CA GLY A 331 4.17 -0.40 -14.40
C GLY A 331 4.52 0.53 -13.24
N THR A 332 5.10 1.69 -13.53
CA THR A 332 5.21 2.78 -12.57
C THR A 332 3.88 3.49 -12.42
N ALA A 333 3.61 4.06 -11.23
CA ALA A 333 2.38 4.80 -10.98
C ALA A 333 2.20 5.95 -11.98
N ASP A 334 0.95 6.26 -12.33
CA ASP A 334 0.58 7.42 -13.14
C ASP A 334 -0.10 8.49 -12.26
N PRO A 335 0.61 9.56 -11.88
CA PRO A 335 0.05 10.64 -11.06
C PRO A 335 -1.18 11.35 -11.67
N ALA A 336 -1.47 11.16 -12.96
CA ALA A 336 -2.66 11.69 -13.62
C ALA A 336 -3.86 10.75 -13.55
N GLU A 337 -3.66 9.45 -13.27
CA GLU A 337 -4.73 8.48 -13.12
C GLU A 337 -5.19 8.40 -11.67
N THR A 338 -6.50 8.29 -11.49
CA THR A 338 -7.14 8.08 -10.19
C THR A 338 -7.70 6.68 -10.05
N ASP A 339 -7.84 5.97 -11.16
CA ASP A 339 -8.55 4.70 -11.24
C ASP A 339 -7.54 3.56 -11.18
N PHE A 340 -7.71 2.67 -10.20
CA PHE A 340 -6.89 1.48 -10.03
C PHE A 340 -7.56 0.50 -9.06
N SER A 341 -7.04 -0.72 -8.98
CA SER A 341 -7.46 -1.68 -7.96
C SER A 341 -6.27 -2.26 -7.22
N PHE A 342 -6.51 -2.72 -5.99
CA PHE A 342 -5.53 -3.51 -5.23
C PHE A 342 -6.22 -4.68 -4.52
N ILE A 343 -5.43 -5.71 -4.22
CA ILE A 343 -5.91 -6.91 -3.53
C ILE A 343 -5.53 -6.83 -2.06
N TYR A 344 -6.42 -7.27 -1.17
CA TYR A 344 -6.12 -7.40 0.25
C TYR A 344 -6.21 -8.87 0.71
N TYR A 345 -5.21 -9.30 1.48
CA TYR A 345 -5.11 -10.60 2.13
C TYR A 345 -4.85 -10.44 3.64
N GLY A 346 -5.52 -11.24 4.46
CA GLY A 346 -5.15 -11.44 5.87
C GLY A 346 -4.62 -12.85 6.07
N ASP A 347 -3.56 -13.07 6.83
CA ASP A 347 -3.15 -14.40 7.34
C ASP A 347 -3.06 -15.51 6.29
N ALA A 348 -2.02 -15.55 5.47
CA ALA A 348 -1.75 -16.69 4.59
C ALA A 348 -1.32 -17.93 5.40
N GLN A 349 -0.47 -17.71 6.42
CA GLN A 349 0.08 -18.60 7.45
C GLN A 349 0.07 -20.11 7.20
N ILE A 350 -1.12 -20.73 7.17
CA ILE A 350 -1.33 -22.18 7.07
C ILE A 350 -2.01 -22.52 5.74
N GLY A 351 -1.56 -23.60 5.12
CA GLY A 351 -2.01 -24.01 3.78
C GLY A 351 -1.23 -23.33 2.65
N LEU A 352 0.04 -22.97 2.90
CA LEU A 352 0.90 -22.26 1.95
C LEU A 352 1.19 -23.02 0.65
N ASP A 353 1.06 -24.35 0.66
CA ASP A 353 1.23 -25.24 -0.49
C ASP A 353 -0.10 -25.71 -1.12
N SER A 354 -1.25 -25.29 -0.55
CA SER A 354 -2.57 -25.82 -0.87
C SER A 354 -3.63 -24.73 -1.03
N THR A 355 -4.00 -24.04 0.05
CA THR A 355 -5.00 -22.96 0.04
C THR A 355 -4.44 -21.67 -0.55
N TRP A 356 -3.28 -21.23 -0.08
CA TRP A 356 -2.64 -19.97 -0.50
C TRP A 356 -2.51 -19.80 -2.02
N PRO A 357 -1.88 -20.74 -2.78
CA PRO A 357 -1.76 -20.60 -4.24
C PRO A 357 -3.12 -20.48 -4.95
N LYS A 358 -4.17 -21.14 -4.45
CA LYS A 358 -5.52 -21.05 -5.03
C LYS A 358 -6.18 -19.71 -4.72
N VAL A 359 -5.99 -19.19 -3.51
CA VAL A 359 -6.51 -17.87 -3.10
C VAL A 359 -5.88 -16.78 -3.97
N VAL A 360 -4.55 -16.81 -4.15
CA VAL A 360 -3.84 -15.88 -5.02
C VAL A 360 -4.30 -16.01 -6.47
N ALA A 361 -4.43 -17.24 -6.99
CA ALA A 361 -4.89 -17.46 -8.36
C ALA A 361 -6.31 -16.92 -8.59
N GLN A 362 -7.23 -17.12 -7.64
CA GLN A 362 -8.58 -16.57 -7.71
C GLN A 362 -8.57 -15.03 -7.66
N ALA A 363 -7.80 -14.44 -6.75
CA ALA A 363 -7.72 -12.98 -6.63
C ALA A 363 -7.12 -12.31 -7.87
N GLN A 364 -6.04 -12.88 -8.42
CA GLN A 364 -5.42 -12.40 -9.66
C GLN A 364 -6.33 -12.59 -10.88
N ALA A 365 -7.18 -13.64 -10.91
CA ALA A 365 -8.18 -13.80 -11.96
C ALA A 365 -9.33 -12.78 -11.83
N THR A 366 -9.69 -12.39 -10.61
CA THR A 366 -10.74 -11.39 -10.34
C THR A 366 -10.27 -9.97 -10.60
N ALA A 367 -9.00 -9.66 -10.29
CA ALA A 367 -8.39 -8.34 -10.46
C ALA A 367 -7.03 -8.44 -11.17
N PRO A 368 -7.00 -8.77 -12.49
CA PRO A 368 -5.76 -8.97 -13.24
C PRO A 368 -4.93 -7.69 -13.39
N ASP A 369 -5.58 -6.52 -13.33
CA ASP A 369 -4.94 -5.21 -13.48
C ASP A 369 -4.63 -4.55 -12.12
N ALA A 370 -4.72 -5.30 -11.02
CA ALA A 370 -4.41 -4.77 -9.68
C ALA A 370 -2.95 -4.29 -9.59
N ILE A 371 -2.74 -3.10 -9.04
CA ILE A 371 -1.41 -2.48 -8.89
C ILE A 371 -0.50 -3.24 -7.93
N GLY A 372 -1.09 -4.12 -7.13
CA GLY A 372 -0.41 -4.82 -6.08
C GLY A 372 -1.35 -5.49 -5.09
N SER A 373 -0.75 -5.97 -4.01
CA SER A 373 -1.42 -6.63 -2.89
C SER A 373 -0.98 -6.06 -1.56
N VAL A 374 -1.93 -5.96 -0.63
CA VAL A 374 -1.75 -5.56 0.76
C VAL A 374 -1.95 -6.78 1.66
N HIS A 375 -1.02 -7.02 2.58
CA HIS A 375 -1.01 -8.21 3.45
C HIS A 375 -0.99 -7.80 4.93
N ALA A 376 -2.00 -8.19 5.69
CA ALA A 376 -2.12 -7.89 7.11
C ALA A 376 -1.38 -8.89 8.03
N GLY A 377 -0.17 -9.29 7.66
CA GLY A 377 0.71 -10.13 8.50
C GLY A 377 0.37 -11.61 8.58
N ASP A 378 1.20 -12.35 9.32
CA ASP A 378 1.23 -13.82 9.36
C ASP A 378 1.27 -14.43 7.95
N LEU A 379 2.32 -14.06 7.21
CA LEU A 379 2.60 -14.61 5.88
C LEU A 379 3.01 -16.09 5.98
N ILE A 380 3.70 -16.42 7.07
CA ILE A 380 4.19 -17.75 7.41
C ILE A 380 3.80 -18.12 8.85
N ASP A 381 3.97 -19.38 9.25
CA ASP A 381 3.71 -19.84 10.63
C ASP A 381 4.97 -19.81 11.52
N SER A 382 6.16 -19.86 10.94
CA SER A 382 7.41 -19.72 11.67
C SER A 382 8.44 -18.98 10.81
N ALA A 383 8.90 -17.84 11.31
CA ALA A 383 9.84 -16.97 10.60
C ALA A 383 11.13 -17.68 10.17
N SER A 384 11.60 -18.63 10.97
CA SER A 384 12.81 -19.42 10.71
C SER A 384 12.61 -20.61 9.78
N ASN A 385 11.37 -20.89 9.35
CA ASN A 385 11.06 -22.05 8.50
C ASN A 385 11.18 -21.69 7.01
N GLU A 386 12.30 -22.08 6.41
CA GLU A 386 12.59 -21.79 5.01
C GLU A 386 11.59 -22.41 4.02
N THR A 387 11.06 -23.60 4.31
CA THR A 387 10.04 -24.27 3.47
C THR A 387 8.75 -23.46 3.41
N GLN A 388 8.35 -22.82 4.52
CA GLN A 388 7.16 -21.96 4.53
C GLN A 388 7.37 -20.71 3.67
N TRP A 389 8.55 -20.09 3.73
CA TRP A 389 8.91 -19.01 2.80
C TRP A 389 8.92 -19.48 1.35
N VAL A 390 9.48 -20.68 1.04
CA VAL A 390 9.43 -21.25 -0.32
C VAL A 390 7.98 -21.30 -0.80
N ASN A 391 7.09 -21.87 0.01
CA ASN A 391 5.70 -22.09 -0.37
C ASN A 391 4.91 -20.78 -0.51
N TRP A 392 5.12 -19.81 0.38
CA TRP A 392 4.49 -18.50 0.28
C TRP A 392 4.87 -17.80 -1.03
N PHE A 393 6.17 -17.72 -1.34
CA PHE A 393 6.66 -17.12 -2.59
C PHE A 393 6.20 -17.89 -3.83
N LYS A 394 6.20 -19.23 -3.79
CA LYS A 394 5.70 -20.06 -4.88
C LYS A 394 4.22 -19.80 -5.17
N GLY A 395 3.42 -19.56 -4.12
CA GLY A 395 1.99 -19.26 -4.25
C GLY A 395 1.69 -17.93 -4.96
N MET A 396 2.65 -17.00 -4.98
CA MET A 396 2.51 -15.67 -5.58
C MET A 396 3.62 -15.31 -6.58
N GLU A 397 4.36 -16.30 -7.08
CA GLU A 397 5.60 -16.10 -7.85
C GLU A 397 5.47 -15.10 -9.00
N ASN A 398 4.35 -15.15 -9.73
CA ASN A 398 4.09 -14.21 -10.81
C ASN A 398 3.68 -12.84 -10.26
N ALA A 399 2.67 -12.79 -9.38
CA ALA A 399 2.14 -11.53 -8.83
C ALA A 399 3.21 -10.72 -8.10
N ALA A 400 4.00 -11.37 -7.22
CA ALA A 400 5.09 -10.72 -6.50
C ALA A 400 6.14 -10.10 -7.43
N ALA A 401 6.33 -10.68 -8.61
CA ALA A 401 7.35 -10.25 -9.55
C ALA A 401 6.81 -9.33 -10.67
N THR A 402 5.54 -8.91 -10.61
CA THR A 402 4.92 -8.02 -11.61
C THR A 402 4.11 -6.88 -11.00
N SER A 403 3.74 -6.96 -9.73
CA SER A 403 3.00 -5.92 -9.02
C SER A 403 3.50 -5.74 -7.57
N ASN A 404 3.19 -4.60 -6.97
CA ASN A 404 3.72 -4.24 -5.65
C ASN A 404 3.16 -5.14 -4.54
N VAL A 405 4.01 -5.54 -3.61
CA VAL A 405 3.62 -6.20 -2.36
C VAL A 405 3.83 -5.24 -1.21
N MET A 406 2.78 -4.99 -0.45
CA MET A 406 2.79 -4.17 0.76
C MET A 406 2.37 -5.05 1.92
N ALA A 407 3.28 -5.34 2.84
CA ALA A 407 3.00 -6.25 3.95
C ALA A 407 3.32 -5.61 5.31
N ALA A 408 2.49 -5.93 6.30
CA ALA A 408 2.75 -5.74 7.72
C ALA A 408 3.31 -7.04 8.34
N PRO A 409 4.20 -6.99 9.34
CA PRO A 409 4.56 -8.18 10.09
C PRO A 409 3.44 -8.54 11.09
N GLY A 410 3.14 -9.83 11.19
CA GLY A 410 2.32 -10.43 12.24
C GLY A 410 3.16 -11.06 13.34
N ASN A 411 2.50 -11.74 14.29
CA ASN A 411 3.25 -12.37 15.39
C ASN A 411 4.07 -13.57 14.94
N HIS A 412 3.73 -14.23 13.84
CA HIS A 412 4.49 -15.38 13.35
C HIS A 412 5.79 -14.98 12.65
N GLU A 413 5.90 -13.75 12.15
CA GLU A 413 7.16 -13.18 11.65
C GLU A 413 8.21 -13.00 12.77
N TYR A 414 7.82 -12.98 14.05
CA TYR A 414 8.75 -12.94 15.19
C TYR A 414 9.06 -14.32 15.79
N SER A 415 8.43 -15.39 15.29
CA SER A 415 8.56 -16.74 15.84
C SER A 415 9.95 -17.32 15.57
N GLY A 416 10.85 -17.16 16.54
CA GLY A 416 12.25 -17.62 16.45
C GLY A 416 13.21 -16.62 15.81
N ASP A 417 12.70 -15.49 15.29
CA ASP A 417 13.49 -14.42 14.65
C ASP A 417 13.15 -13.05 15.27
N LYS A 418 13.81 -12.75 16.37
CA LYS A 418 13.51 -11.56 17.19
C LYS A 418 13.87 -10.23 16.53
N LYS A 419 14.67 -10.26 15.46
CA LYS A 419 15.16 -9.07 14.76
C LYS A 419 14.58 -8.94 13.36
N LEU A 420 13.61 -9.80 13.00
CA LEU A 420 12.99 -9.83 11.68
C LEU A 420 14.05 -9.94 10.57
N ALA A 421 15.12 -10.71 10.80
CA ALA A 421 16.18 -10.92 9.83
C ALA A 421 15.64 -11.54 8.53
N ALA A 422 14.79 -12.57 8.64
CA ALA A 422 14.15 -13.20 7.49
C ALA A 422 13.23 -12.22 6.74
N TRP A 423 12.47 -11.39 7.46
CA TRP A 423 11.64 -10.36 6.85
C TRP A 423 12.49 -9.34 6.07
N LYS A 424 13.49 -8.74 6.72
CA LYS A 424 14.38 -7.73 6.11
C LYS A 424 15.25 -8.28 4.99
N ALA A 425 15.49 -9.60 4.95
CA ALA A 425 16.13 -10.25 3.82
C ALA A 425 15.20 -10.40 2.60
N ASN A 426 13.89 -10.57 2.83
CA ASN A 426 12.92 -10.77 1.76
C ASN A 426 12.34 -9.47 1.21
N PHE A 427 12.18 -8.44 2.03
CA PHE A 427 11.48 -7.21 1.67
C PHE A 427 12.38 -5.98 1.81
N GLU A 428 12.17 -5.02 0.91
CA GLU A 428 12.74 -3.67 0.99
C GLU A 428 11.59 -2.67 1.03
N TYR A 429 11.44 -1.92 2.12
CA TYR A 429 10.34 -0.94 2.24
C TYR A 429 10.88 0.48 2.49
N PRO A 430 10.05 1.53 2.28
CA PRO A 430 10.47 2.91 2.52
C PRO A 430 10.96 3.12 3.95
N LEU A 431 12.06 3.87 4.09
CA LEU A 431 12.66 4.23 5.38
C LEU A 431 12.06 5.54 5.94
N ASN A 432 10.74 5.68 5.83
CA ASN A 432 9.97 6.82 6.35
C ASN A 432 9.25 6.47 7.67
N ASN A 433 9.82 5.54 8.42
CA ASN A 433 9.32 5.05 9.70
C ASN A 433 9.42 6.11 10.83
N PRO A 434 8.79 5.88 12.00
CA PRO A 434 8.84 6.80 13.14
C PRO A 434 10.27 7.08 13.61
N THR A 435 10.59 8.35 13.84
CA THR A 435 11.83 8.84 14.47
C THR A 435 11.51 9.92 15.50
N THR A 436 12.50 10.34 16.29
CA THR A 436 12.34 11.49 17.20
C THR A 436 12.00 12.81 16.48
N GLU A 437 12.23 12.91 15.17
CA GLU A 437 11.90 14.11 14.39
C GLU A 437 10.41 14.12 13.96
N THR A 438 9.77 12.96 13.91
CA THR A 438 8.44 12.78 13.32
C THR A 438 7.36 12.40 14.35
N VAL A 439 7.71 12.25 15.64
CA VAL A 439 6.75 11.89 16.70
C VAL A 439 6.28 13.10 17.53
N GLY A 440 6.46 14.32 16.98
CA GLY A 440 5.96 15.56 17.56
C GLY A 440 6.36 15.78 19.02
N GLU A 441 5.39 16.13 19.87
CA GLU A 441 5.63 16.44 21.28
C GLU A 441 6.17 15.25 22.09
N LEU A 442 5.93 14.01 21.65
CA LEU A 442 6.41 12.82 22.35
C LEU A 442 7.94 12.79 22.42
N ALA A 443 8.62 13.37 21.42
CA ALA A 443 10.08 13.49 21.37
C ALA A 443 10.64 14.27 22.57
N GLN A 444 9.88 15.18 23.18
CA GLN A 444 10.31 15.96 24.34
C GLN A 444 10.61 15.09 25.56
N LEU A 445 10.02 13.89 25.66
CA LEU A 445 10.32 12.94 26.74
C LEU A 445 11.77 12.46 26.71
N ALA A 446 12.43 12.51 25.56
CA ALA A 446 13.82 12.09 25.36
C ALA A 446 14.83 13.24 25.54
N VAL A 447 14.37 14.48 25.77
CA VAL A 447 15.25 15.65 25.85
C VAL A 447 15.80 15.86 27.26
N GLY A 448 17.13 15.94 27.37
CA GLY A 448 17.85 16.29 28.61
C GLY A 448 18.62 15.12 29.24
N ASP A 449 19.28 15.39 30.37
CA ASP A 449 20.26 14.47 30.99
C ASP A 449 19.75 13.74 32.25
N THR A 450 18.45 13.74 32.51
CA THR A 450 17.90 12.96 33.63
C THR A 450 17.94 11.45 33.31
N PRO A 451 17.99 10.57 34.33
CA PRO A 451 17.89 9.12 34.10
C PRO A 451 16.66 8.71 33.29
N VAL A 452 15.52 9.40 33.52
CA VAL A 452 14.26 9.20 32.79
C VAL A 452 14.43 9.57 31.31
N ALA A 453 14.91 10.79 31.02
CA ALA A 453 15.09 11.27 29.65
C ALA A 453 16.07 10.39 28.86
N ARG A 454 17.18 9.97 29.47
CA ARG A 454 18.13 9.03 28.85
C ARG A 454 17.49 7.68 28.53
N GLN A 455 16.57 7.18 29.38
CA GLN A 455 15.89 5.93 29.12
C GLN A 455 14.89 6.06 27.97
N TYR A 456 14.13 7.16 27.88
CA TYR A 456 13.28 7.47 26.72
C TYR A 456 14.10 7.57 25.43
N ALA A 457 15.23 8.29 25.45
CA ALA A 457 16.11 8.41 24.29
C ALA A 457 16.61 7.05 23.78
N ALA A 458 16.96 6.13 24.71
CA ALA A 458 17.37 4.79 24.34
C ALA A 458 16.25 3.97 23.69
N TYR A 459 15.02 4.04 24.23
CA TYR A 459 13.86 3.39 23.61
C TYR A 459 13.55 3.97 22.23
N PHE A 460 13.50 5.30 22.09
CA PHE A 460 13.14 5.93 20.81
C PHE A 460 14.18 5.69 19.73
N ALA A 461 15.46 5.68 20.07
CA ALA A 461 16.52 5.31 19.13
C ALA A 461 16.38 3.85 18.66
N HIS A 462 16.19 2.93 19.61
CA HIS A 462 15.96 1.51 19.32
C HIS A 462 14.74 1.30 18.43
N TRP A 463 13.63 1.97 18.75
CA TRP A 463 12.39 1.87 17.99
C TRP A 463 12.46 2.49 16.60
N SER A 464 13.24 3.54 16.42
CA SER A 464 13.48 4.10 15.08
C SER A 464 14.20 3.09 14.17
N GLU A 465 15.12 2.29 14.72
CA GLU A 465 15.77 1.21 13.97
C GLU A 465 14.88 -0.03 13.81
N PHE A 466 14.15 -0.39 14.87
CA PHE A 466 13.27 -1.56 14.88
C PHE A 466 12.07 -1.38 13.94
N ALA A 467 11.52 -0.17 13.85
CA ALA A 467 10.40 0.17 12.97
C ALA A 467 10.78 0.19 11.49
N ALA A 468 12.06 0.31 11.15
CA ALA A 468 12.52 0.33 9.76
C ALA A 468 11.99 -0.90 9.02
N GLU A 469 11.35 -0.64 7.88
CA GLU A 469 10.74 -1.64 6.98
C GLU A 469 9.58 -2.46 7.58
N THR A 470 9.07 -2.04 8.74
CA THR A 470 7.89 -2.64 9.38
C THR A 470 6.81 -1.61 9.71
N VAL A 471 7.18 -0.33 9.71
CA VAL A 471 6.29 0.83 9.81
C VAL A 471 6.69 1.79 8.71
N TYR A 472 5.83 2.00 7.72
CA TYR A 472 6.16 2.81 6.55
C TYR A 472 4.89 3.28 5.85
N PHE A 473 5.04 4.25 4.94
CA PHE A 473 3.98 4.57 3.98
C PHE A 473 4.51 4.67 2.55
N THR A 474 3.61 4.55 1.58
CA THR A 474 3.85 4.84 0.16
C THR A 474 2.63 5.56 -0.41
N ASP A 475 2.86 6.55 -1.27
CA ASP A 475 1.79 7.24 -1.97
C ASP A 475 1.67 6.70 -3.39
N TYR A 476 0.48 6.25 -3.77
CA TYR A 476 0.19 5.74 -5.10
C TYR A 476 -1.12 6.35 -5.59
N GLN A 477 -1.06 7.17 -6.64
CA GLN A 477 -2.24 7.71 -7.34
C GLN A 477 -3.32 8.30 -6.42
N GLY A 478 -2.90 9.19 -5.51
CA GLY A 478 -3.81 9.86 -4.57
C GLY A 478 -4.27 9.00 -3.39
N MET A 479 -3.71 7.80 -3.21
CA MET A 479 -3.86 6.98 -2.02
C MET A 479 -2.56 6.81 -1.26
N ARG A 480 -2.60 7.03 0.05
CA ARG A 480 -1.53 6.68 0.99
C ARG A 480 -1.79 5.31 1.59
N PHE A 481 -0.91 4.36 1.31
CA PHE A 481 -0.88 3.07 1.99
C PHE A 481 0.06 3.15 3.18
N ILE A 482 -0.44 2.83 4.36
CA ILE A 482 0.30 2.91 5.63
C ILE A 482 0.35 1.52 6.25
N THR A 483 1.55 1.09 6.62
CA THR A 483 1.77 -0.11 7.41
C THR A 483 2.25 0.29 8.80
N ILE A 484 1.67 -0.30 9.85
CA ILE A 484 2.13 -0.14 11.24
C ILE A 484 2.33 -1.51 11.91
N ASN A 485 3.17 -1.54 12.94
CA ASN A 485 3.66 -2.75 13.55
C ASN A 485 2.98 -2.99 14.90
N ALA A 486 2.04 -3.94 14.91
CA ALA A 486 1.18 -4.25 16.05
C ALA A 486 1.84 -5.15 17.11
N THR A 487 3.12 -5.49 16.98
CA THR A 487 3.83 -6.25 18.02
C THR A 487 3.81 -5.54 19.37
N ARG A 488 3.64 -6.34 20.43
CA ARG A 488 3.58 -5.89 21.82
C ARG A 488 4.62 -6.59 22.71
N ASP A 489 5.44 -7.45 22.11
CA ASP A 489 6.42 -8.24 22.86
C ASP A 489 7.56 -7.33 23.34
N THR A 490 7.61 -7.11 24.65
CA THR A 490 8.59 -6.24 25.28
C THR A 490 10.02 -6.79 25.16
N ALA A 491 10.20 -8.07 24.86
CA ALA A 491 11.51 -8.65 24.61
C ALA A 491 12.16 -8.09 23.34
N PHE A 492 11.37 -7.69 22.33
CA PHE A 492 11.89 -7.08 21.11
C PHE A 492 11.95 -5.56 21.21
N LEU A 493 11.03 -4.98 21.97
CA LEU A 493 10.89 -3.53 22.13
C LEU A 493 11.89 -2.94 23.14
N THR A 494 12.61 -3.78 23.89
CA THR A 494 13.61 -3.31 24.86
C THR A 494 15.01 -3.34 24.24
N PRO A 495 15.76 -2.22 24.25
CA PRO A 495 17.13 -2.20 23.75
C PRO A 495 18.08 -3.03 24.62
N ASP A 496 19.08 -3.65 23.99
CA ASP A 496 20.11 -4.47 24.67
C ASP A 496 20.87 -3.67 25.76
N ALA A 497 21.12 -2.39 25.52
CA ALA A 497 21.87 -1.50 26.41
C ALA A 497 20.98 -0.41 27.04
N LEU A 498 20.01 -0.82 27.85
CA LEU A 498 19.08 0.11 28.49
C LEU A 498 19.73 0.89 29.66
N PRO A 499 19.72 2.24 29.66
CA PRO A 499 20.21 3.03 30.78
C PRO A 499 19.43 2.78 32.07
N ALA A 500 20.13 2.81 33.21
CA ALA A 500 19.50 2.65 34.51
C ALA A 500 18.55 3.81 34.84
N CYS A 501 17.34 3.47 35.29
CA CYS A 501 16.33 4.40 35.75
C CYS A 501 15.53 3.78 36.90
N THR A 502 15.22 4.56 37.93
CA THR A 502 14.41 4.13 39.08
C THR A 502 13.29 5.13 39.36
N GLY A 503 12.10 4.63 39.67
CA GLY A 503 10.91 5.44 39.96
C GLY A 503 9.76 5.13 39.01
N THR A 504 8.59 5.70 39.31
CA THR A 504 7.36 5.49 38.52
C THR A 504 7.38 6.16 37.16
N ASP A 505 8.28 7.12 36.96
CA ASP A 505 8.38 7.92 35.74
C ASP A 505 9.25 7.24 34.66
N CYS A 506 9.94 6.15 35.01
CA CYS A 506 10.77 5.39 34.08
C CYS A 506 9.93 4.59 33.08
N PRO A 507 10.18 4.69 31.76
CA PRO A 507 9.35 4.06 30.73
C PRO A 507 9.37 2.53 30.71
N GLN A 508 10.34 1.87 31.34
CA GLN A 508 10.49 0.40 31.33
C GLN A 508 9.27 -0.39 31.84
N ALA A 509 8.39 0.23 32.63
CA ALA A 509 7.16 -0.41 33.09
C ALA A 509 6.00 -0.32 32.09
N LYS A 510 6.14 0.45 31.01
CA LYS A 510 5.08 0.79 30.04
C LYS A 510 5.51 0.62 28.59
N VAL A 511 6.56 -0.16 28.33
CA VAL A 511 7.20 -0.32 27.01
C VAL A 511 6.19 -0.53 25.89
N ALA A 512 5.26 -1.47 26.07
CA ALA A 512 4.30 -1.80 25.04
C ALA A 512 3.33 -0.62 24.78
N GLU A 513 2.78 0.04 25.82
CA GLU A 513 1.94 1.23 25.64
C GLU A 513 2.69 2.36 24.92
N LEU A 514 3.92 2.62 25.34
CA LEU A 514 4.74 3.70 24.81
C LEU A 514 5.17 3.44 23.36
N TRP A 515 5.46 2.19 22.97
CA TRP A 515 5.72 1.81 21.58
C TRP A 515 4.51 2.09 20.67
N THR A 516 3.31 1.76 21.13
CA THR A 516 2.08 2.05 20.38
C THR A 516 1.82 3.55 20.28
N GLN A 517 2.10 4.33 21.33
CA GLN A 517 2.05 5.80 21.28
C GLN A 517 3.09 6.40 20.34
N PHE A 518 4.30 5.84 20.29
CA PHE A 518 5.37 6.30 19.40
C PHE A 518 4.96 6.17 17.93
N GLN A 519 4.37 5.05 17.56
CA GLN A 519 3.79 4.87 16.23
C GLN A 519 2.55 5.75 16.00
N ALA A 520 1.68 5.92 17.00
CA ALA A 520 0.49 6.77 16.90
C ALA A 520 0.84 8.24 16.62
N ALA A 521 1.87 8.77 17.28
CA ALA A 521 2.33 10.14 17.09
C ALA A 521 2.96 10.37 15.71
N TRP A 522 3.69 9.38 15.20
CA TRP A 522 4.15 9.40 13.81
C TRP A 522 2.98 9.32 12.83
N LEU A 523 2.03 8.43 13.09
CA LEU A 523 0.85 8.23 12.23
C LEU A 523 0.04 9.53 12.11
N ASP A 524 -0.18 10.21 13.23
CA ASP A 524 -0.84 11.51 13.31
C ASP A 524 -0.13 12.57 12.45
N THR A 525 1.20 12.62 12.52
CA THR A 525 2.01 13.54 11.71
C THR A 525 1.89 13.24 10.23
N VAL A 526 2.10 11.98 9.81
CA VAL A 526 2.05 11.62 8.38
C VAL A 526 0.64 11.74 7.80
N LEU A 527 -0.41 11.56 8.58
CA LEU A 527 -1.78 11.76 8.10
C LEU A 527 -2.12 13.24 7.95
N THR A 528 -1.70 14.08 8.91
CA THR A 528 -1.83 15.54 8.83
C THR A 528 -1.16 16.11 7.58
N GLU A 529 0.00 15.56 7.21
CA GLU A 529 0.80 16.00 6.06
C GLU A 529 0.44 15.27 4.76
N SER A 530 -0.53 14.34 4.78
CA SER A 530 -0.87 13.52 3.62
C SER A 530 -1.49 14.37 2.50
N PRO A 531 -0.91 14.39 1.29
CA PRO A 531 -1.56 14.99 0.12
C PRO A 531 -2.61 14.07 -0.49
N SER A 532 -2.71 12.83 -0.01
CA SER A 532 -3.55 11.78 -0.57
C SER A 532 -5.00 11.94 -0.13
N LYS A 533 -5.93 11.77 -1.09
CA LYS A 533 -7.38 11.78 -0.82
C LYS A 533 -7.80 10.53 -0.05
N TRP A 534 -7.18 9.40 -0.37
CA TRP A 534 -7.45 8.11 0.26
C TRP A 534 -6.33 7.75 1.23
N ASN A 535 -6.67 7.27 2.43
CA ASN A 535 -5.70 6.79 3.41
C ASN A 535 -6.14 5.41 3.91
N VAL A 536 -5.26 4.42 3.78
CA VAL A 536 -5.50 3.04 4.24
C VAL A 536 -4.41 2.61 5.21
N VAL A 537 -4.80 2.00 6.32
CA VAL A 537 -3.87 1.56 7.37
C VAL A 537 -3.95 0.04 7.51
N THR A 538 -2.78 -0.61 7.50
CA THR A 538 -2.63 -2.07 7.60
C THR A 538 -1.76 -2.45 8.77
N PHE A 539 -2.22 -3.40 9.58
CA PHE A 539 -1.46 -4.02 10.66
C PHE A 539 -2.08 -5.35 11.07
N HIS A 540 -1.37 -6.16 11.85
CA HIS A 540 -1.79 -7.54 12.06
C HIS A 540 -2.90 -7.73 13.12
N GLN A 541 -2.63 -7.47 14.41
CA GLN A 541 -3.61 -7.74 15.48
C GLN A 541 -4.75 -6.71 15.50
N PRO A 542 -6.02 -7.13 15.48
CA PRO A 542 -7.13 -6.21 15.27
C PRO A 542 -7.49 -5.38 16.51
N VAL A 543 -7.77 -4.09 16.33
CA VAL A 543 -8.30 -3.22 17.41
C VAL A 543 -9.69 -3.65 17.90
N TYR A 544 -10.42 -4.43 17.10
CA TYR A 544 -11.64 -5.11 17.48
C TYR A 544 -11.57 -6.59 17.09
N SER A 545 -11.16 -7.44 18.03
CA SER A 545 -11.09 -8.88 17.81
C SER A 545 -12.46 -9.49 17.52
N THR A 546 -12.48 -10.43 16.59
CA THR A 546 -13.67 -11.18 16.18
C THR A 546 -13.67 -12.59 16.77
N SER A 547 -12.47 -13.12 17.03
CA SER A 547 -12.27 -14.47 17.56
C SER A 547 -12.58 -14.57 19.06
N SER A 548 -13.06 -15.74 19.45
CA SER A 548 -13.34 -16.04 20.86
C SER A 548 -12.10 -15.93 21.75
N GLY A 549 -12.20 -15.15 22.83
CA GLY A 549 -11.19 -15.08 23.89
C GLY A 549 -10.00 -14.16 23.61
N ARG A 550 -10.05 -13.35 22.55
CA ARG A 550 -9.00 -12.40 22.16
C ARG A 550 -9.46 -10.97 22.32
N ASP A 551 -8.54 -10.07 22.63
CA ASP A 551 -8.77 -8.63 22.71
C ASP A 551 -7.46 -7.83 22.70
N GLU A 552 -7.48 -6.63 22.12
CA GLU A 552 -6.31 -5.74 22.01
C GLU A 552 -6.58 -4.34 22.55
N PRO A 553 -6.80 -4.19 23.88
CA PRO A 553 -7.24 -2.93 24.47
C PRO A 553 -6.22 -1.79 24.32
N VAL A 554 -4.93 -2.10 24.24
CA VAL A 554 -3.91 -1.05 24.13
C VAL A 554 -3.81 -0.49 22.72
N LEU A 555 -3.86 -1.35 21.70
CA LEU A 555 -3.91 -0.88 20.30
C LEU A 555 -5.14 0.00 20.10
N ARG A 556 -6.31 -0.49 20.53
CA ARG A 556 -7.55 0.28 20.45
C ARG A 556 -7.47 1.63 21.16
N LYS A 557 -6.90 1.67 22.38
CA LYS A 557 -6.78 2.90 23.16
C LYS A 557 -5.98 4.00 22.46
N TYR A 558 -4.92 3.66 21.74
CA TYR A 558 -3.97 4.64 21.20
C TYR A 558 -4.08 4.84 19.70
N TRP A 559 -4.62 3.89 18.93
CA TRP A 559 -4.71 3.99 17.48
C TRP A 559 -6.11 4.37 16.97
N VAL A 560 -7.19 3.87 17.58
CA VAL A 560 -8.55 4.24 17.15
C VAL A 560 -8.80 5.75 17.20
N PRO A 561 -8.36 6.50 18.23
CA PRO A 561 -8.50 7.96 18.21
C PRO A 561 -7.83 8.63 17.01
N VAL A 562 -6.62 8.19 16.64
CA VAL A 562 -5.90 8.72 15.47
C VAL A 562 -6.64 8.35 14.18
N PHE A 563 -7.16 7.11 14.08
CA PHE A 563 -7.92 6.71 12.89
C PHE A 563 -9.21 7.52 12.69
N GLN A 564 -9.88 7.87 13.79
CA GLN A 564 -11.12 8.65 13.79
C GLN A 564 -10.83 10.13 13.52
N GLU A 565 -9.78 10.69 14.12
CA GLU A 565 -9.36 12.09 13.92
C GLU A 565 -8.99 12.37 12.45
N HIS A 566 -8.31 11.43 11.80
CA HIS A 566 -7.87 11.55 10.41
C HIS A 566 -8.82 10.92 9.38
N ASP A 567 -9.98 10.44 9.82
CA ASP A 567 -11.02 9.84 8.98
C ASP A 567 -10.49 8.79 7.98
N ILE A 568 -9.68 7.86 8.48
CA ILE A 568 -9.09 6.75 7.70
C ILE A 568 -10.17 6.02 6.89
N ASP A 569 -9.88 5.67 5.64
CA ASP A 569 -10.88 5.02 4.77
C ASP A 569 -11.05 3.54 5.12
N LEU A 570 -9.93 2.82 5.17
CA LEU A 570 -9.89 1.40 5.50
C LEU A 570 -8.82 1.12 6.55
N VAL A 571 -9.21 0.36 7.58
CA VAL A 571 -8.30 -0.23 8.58
C VAL A 571 -8.31 -1.74 8.38
N MET A 572 -7.25 -2.28 7.77
CA MET A 572 -7.15 -3.66 7.31
C MET A 572 -6.28 -4.49 8.25
N MET A 573 -6.89 -5.53 8.85
CA MET A 573 -6.30 -6.32 9.92
C MET A 573 -6.48 -7.83 9.72
N GLY A 574 -5.58 -8.61 10.32
CA GLY A 574 -5.57 -10.07 10.24
C GLY A 574 -5.79 -10.73 11.61
N HIS A 575 -4.92 -11.69 11.93
CA HIS A 575 -4.71 -12.38 13.19
C HIS A 575 -5.83 -13.33 13.64
N ASP A 576 -7.09 -12.99 13.37
CA ASP A 576 -8.26 -13.61 13.99
C ASP A 576 -8.92 -14.71 13.14
N HIS A 577 -8.28 -15.18 12.07
CA HIS A 577 -8.66 -16.35 11.25
C HIS A 577 -10.17 -16.50 10.99
N THR A 578 -10.83 -15.36 10.85
CA THR A 578 -12.26 -15.16 10.67
C THR A 578 -12.41 -13.95 9.75
N TYR A 579 -13.61 -13.73 9.24
CA TYR A 579 -13.96 -12.49 8.58
C TYR A 579 -14.76 -11.60 9.53
N ALA A 580 -14.47 -10.32 9.56
CA ALA A 580 -15.39 -9.32 10.08
C ALA A 580 -15.22 -7.96 9.42
N ARG A 581 -16.30 -7.19 9.40
CA ARG A 581 -16.30 -5.79 9.04
C ARG A 581 -17.18 -5.00 10.00
N GLY A 582 -16.79 -3.77 10.32
CA GLY A 582 -17.60 -2.86 11.11
C GLY A 582 -17.06 -1.44 11.22
N TYR A 583 -17.62 -0.67 12.14
CA TYR A 583 -17.35 0.76 12.35
C TYR A 583 -17.51 1.15 13.83
N ASN A 584 -16.96 2.31 14.23
CA ASN A 584 -17.16 2.87 15.58
C ASN A 584 -18.58 3.45 15.69
N ASP A 585 -19.29 3.24 16.79
CA ASP A 585 -20.67 3.69 16.96
C ASP A 585 -20.87 5.21 16.81
N GLU A 586 -19.80 6.01 16.96
CA GLU A 586 -19.78 7.45 16.69
C GLU A 586 -19.98 7.78 15.20
N ASP A 587 -19.59 6.87 14.30
CA ASP A 587 -19.71 6.98 12.83
C ASP A 587 -21.11 6.58 12.32
N ARG A 588 -22.02 6.18 13.21
CA ARG A 588 -23.38 5.78 12.82
C ARG A 588 -24.15 7.01 12.32
N THR A 589 -24.88 6.85 11.20
CA THR A 589 -25.87 7.85 10.78
C THR A 589 -27.31 7.42 11.11
N ASP A 590 -28.25 8.35 11.00
CA ASP A 590 -29.68 8.06 11.13
C ASP A 590 -30.22 7.22 9.96
N THR A 591 -29.43 7.02 8.90
CA THR A 591 -29.81 6.23 7.73
C THR A 591 -29.21 4.83 7.83
N GLU A 592 -30.07 3.81 7.84
CA GLU A 592 -29.62 2.41 7.85
C GLU A 592 -28.72 2.10 6.65
N GLY A 593 -27.63 1.38 6.88
CA GLY A 593 -26.64 1.04 5.86
C GLY A 593 -25.76 2.21 5.42
N VAL A 594 -25.74 3.31 6.19
CA VAL A 594 -24.89 4.48 5.93
C VAL A 594 -24.10 4.86 7.19
N THR A 595 -22.78 4.96 7.06
CA THR A 595 -21.87 5.52 8.08
C THR A 595 -20.99 6.62 7.47
N ASP A 596 -20.28 7.39 8.29
CA ASP A 596 -19.48 8.54 7.86
C ASP A 596 -18.06 8.59 8.42
N GLY A 597 -17.50 7.42 8.78
CA GLY A 597 -16.14 7.30 9.31
C GLY A 597 -15.39 6.04 8.86
N PRO A 598 -14.30 5.69 9.55
CA PRO A 598 -13.46 4.54 9.22
C PRO A 598 -14.15 3.18 9.21
N VAL A 599 -13.77 2.35 8.23
CA VAL A 599 -14.19 0.95 8.15
C VAL A 599 -13.07 0.04 8.66
N TYR A 600 -13.39 -0.82 9.62
CA TYR A 600 -12.47 -1.77 10.22
C TYR A 600 -12.75 -3.17 9.64
N ILE A 601 -11.72 -3.85 9.17
CA ILE A 601 -11.82 -5.16 8.52
C ILE A 601 -10.85 -6.14 9.17
N VAL A 602 -11.35 -7.33 9.48
CA VAL A 602 -10.57 -8.52 9.83
C VAL A 602 -10.74 -9.55 8.72
N SER A 603 -9.63 -10.06 8.17
CA SER A 603 -9.64 -11.03 7.07
C SER A 603 -8.76 -12.25 7.34
N ASN A 604 -8.99 -13.32 6.59
CA ASN A 604 -8.18 -14.54 6.59
C ASN A 604 -8.19 -15.19 5.21
N SER A 605 -7.00 -15.48 4.70
CA SER A 605 -6.67 -16.00 3.38
C SER A 605 -5.96 -17.36 3.47
N GLY A 606 -5.72 -17.86 4.68
CA GLY A 606 -5.17 -19.17 4.97
C GLY A 606 -6.24 -20.23 5.28
N ALA A 607 -5.77 -21.46 5.49
CA ALA A 607 -6.59 -22.65 5.73
C ALA A 607 -6.96 -22.86 7.21
N LYS A 608 -6.39 -22.06 8.13
CA LYS A 608 -6.66 -22.15 9.57
C LYS A 608 -7.79 -21.21 9.93
N HIS A 609 -8.71 -21.67 10.78
CA HIS A 609 -9.92 -20.95 11.15
C HIS A 609 -10.13 -20.96 12.67
N TYR A 610 -10.67 -19.87 13.20
CA TYR A 610 -11.13 -19.79 14.59
C TYR A 610 -12.65 -19.67 14.67
N ASP A 611 -13.19 -19.90 15.87
CA ASP A 611 -14.59 -19.69 16.18
C ASP A 611 -14.84 -18.23 16.61
N LEU A 612 -15.97 -17.69 16.19
CA LEU A 612 -16.40 -16.33 16.54
C LEU A 612 -16.69 -16.21 18.04
N ALA A 613 -16.42 -15.04 18.60
CA ALA A 613 -16.85 -14.72 19.96
C ALA A 613 -18.38 -14.81 20.10
N ALA A 614 -18.85 -15.36 21.24
CA ALA A 614 -20.27 -15.34 21.59
C ALA A 614 -20.77 -13.88 21.74
N PRO A 615 -22.07 -13.59 21.50
CA PRO A 615 -22.58 -12.22 21.49
C PRO A 615 -22.28 -11.41 22.76
N ASP A 616 -22.33 -12.02 23.94
CA ASP A 616 -22.03 -11.39 25.24
C ASP A 616 -20.53 -11.05 25.42
N LYS A 617 -19.67 -11.70 24.63
CA LYS A 617 -18.22 -11.51 24.61
C LYS A 617 -17.75 -10.81 23.34
N ASN A 618 -18.66 -10.25 22.55
CA ASN A 618 -18.29 -9.57 21.31
C ASN A 618 -17.49 -8.30 21.65
N VAL A 619 -16.19 -8.33 21.34
CA VAL A 619 -15.26 -7.24 21.61
C VAL A 619 -15.67 -5.95 20.89
N TRP A 620 -16.28 -6.03 19.71
CA TRP A 620 -16.79 -4.85 18.99
C TRP A 620 -17.86 -4.14 19.82
N THR A 621 -18.96 -4.84 20.09
CA THR A 621 -20.12 -4.28 20.81
C THR A 621 -19.78 -3.86 22.24
N ASN A 622 -18.89 -4.60 22.91
CA ASN A 622 -18.45 -4.26 24.27
C ASN A 622 -17.53 -3.03 24.34
N ASN A 623 -17.07 -2.52 23.20
CA ASN A 623 -16.15 -1.38 23.11
C ASN A 623 -16.66 -0.29 22.15
N GLY A 624 -17.99 -0.08 22.09
CA GLY A 624 -18.59 1.03 21.35
C GLY A 624 -18.44 0.94 19.84
N ALA A 625 -18.38 -0.28 19.28
CA ALA A 625 -18.32 -0.51 17.85
C ALA A 625 -19.40 -1.47 17.38
N THR A 626 -19.85 -1.27 16.13
CA THR A 626 -20.80 -2.15 15.45
C THR A 626 -20.07 -3.09 14.51
N GLN A 627 -20.29 -4.39 14.69
CA GLN A 627 -19.85 -5.42 13.75
C GLN A 627 -20.97 -5.68 12.73
N VAL A 628 -20.79 -5.19 11.50
CA VAL A 628 -21.80 -5.24 10.42
C VAL A 628 -21.94 -6.65 9.87
N LEU A 629 -20.81 -7.27 9.53
CA LEU A 629 -20.76 -8.65 9.05
C LEU A 629 -19.64 -9.39 9.75
N ARG A 630 -19.87 -10.68 10.00
CA ARG A 630 -18.86 -11.60 10.55
C ARG A 630 -19.06 -13.01 10.04
N GLY A 631 -17.97 -13.74 9.88
CA GLY A 631 -17.98 -15.12 9.44
C GLY A 631 -16.80 -15.93 9.96
N GLU A 632 -17.06 -17.19 10.30
CA GLU A 632 -16.03 -18.20 10.59
C GLU A 632 -16.02 -19.29 9.53
N LYS A 633 -14.91 -20.05 9.51
CA LYS A 633 -14.75 -21.26 8.69
C LYS A 633 -14.84 -20.99 7.18
N ILE A 634 -14.45 -19.78 6.80
CA ILE A 634 -14.31 -19.31 5.43
C ILE A 634 -12.92 -18.72 5.23
N THR A 635 -12.36 -18.96 4.05
CA THR A 635 -11.16 -18.29 3.56
C THR A 635 -11.60 -17.26 2.54
N THR A 636 -11.05 -16.05 2.62
CA THR A 636 -11.44 -14.92 1.78
C THR A 636 -10.24 -14.21 1.17
N TYR A 637 -10.47 -13.52 0.07
CA TYR A 637 -9.61 -12.46 -0.44
C TYR A 637 -10.47 -11.25 -0.77
N GLN A 638 -9.86 -10.07 -0.85
CA GLN A 638 -10.56 -8.83 -1.09
C GLN A 638 -10.03 -8.13 -2.33
N VAL A 639 -10.93 -7.52 -3.10
CA VAL A 639 -10.58 -6.61 -4.18
C VAL A 639 -11.14 -5.24 -3.83
N VAL A 640 -10.29 -4.23 -3.95
CA VAL A 640 -10.65 -2.84 -3.71
C VAL A 640 -10.45 -2.06 -4.99
N ASP A 641 -11.54 -1.57 -5.57
CA ASP A 641 -11.56 -0.71 -6.75
C ASP A 641 -11.61 0.74 -6.30
N VAL A 642 -10.69 1.58 -6.78
CA VAL A 642 -10.58 3.00 -6.43
C VAL A 642 -10.78 3.84 -7.68
N THR A 643 -11.54 4.93 -7.53
CA THR A 643 -11.68 6.02 -8.51
C THR A 643 -11.42 7.36 -7.82
N ALA A 644 -11.56 8.46 -8.57
CA ALA A 644 -11.43 9.81 -8.04
C ALA A 644 -12.28 10.10 -6.78
N ASP A 645 -13.52 9.61 -6.72
CA ASP A 645 -14.49 9.93 -5.66
C ASP A 645 -15.03 8.70 -4.92
N THR A 646 -14.76 7.49 -5.40
CA THR A 646 -15.29 6.27 -4.81
C THR A 646 -14.23 5.21 -4.60
N LEU A 647 -14.33 4.51 -3.48
CA LEU A 647 -13.63 3.26 -3.22
C LEU A 647 -14.68 2.17 -2.99
N THR A 648 -14.66 1.10 -3.78
CA THR A 648 -15.55 -0.06 -3.62
C THR A 648 -14.74 -1.25 -3.13
N TYR A 649 -15.15 -1.79 -1.99
CA TYR A 649 -14.54 -2.97 -1.40
C TYR A 649 -15.44 -4.19 -1.65
N LYS A 650 -14.85 -5.31 -2.06
CA LYS A 650 -15.53 -6.60 -2.18
C LYS A 650 -14.69 -7.71 -1.54
N SER A 651 -15.30 -8.47 -0.65
CA SER A 651 -14.73 -9.71 -0.09
C SER A 651 -15.30 -10.92 -0.81
N TYR A 652 -14.46 -11.83 -1.26
CA TYR A 652 -14.84 -13.04 -1.99
C TYR A 652 -14.56 -14.28 -1.16
N ILE A 653 -15.45 -15.27 -1.21
CA ILE A 653 -15.22 -16.58 -0.61
C ILE A 653 -14.25 -17.37 -1.47
N ALA A 654 -13.03 -17.61 -1.00
CA ALA A 654 -12.01 -18.35 -1.71
C ALA A 654 -12.07 -19.87 -1.44
N GLU A 655 -12.35 -20.25 -0.19
CA GLU A 655 -12.57 -21.62 0.26
C GLU A 655 -13.54 -21.62 1.46
N LYS A 656 -14.16 -22.77 1.74
CA LYS A 656 -15.01 -22.99 2.92
C LYS A 656 -14.71 -24.35 3.54
N VAL A 657 -14.73 -24.44 4.85
CA VAL A 657 -14.66 -25.73 5.57
C VAL A 657 -16.02 -26.09 6.19
N ALA A 658 -16.15 -27.33 6.65
CA ALA A 658 -17.40 -27.81 7.26
C ALA A 658 -17.81 -26.92 8.45
N GLY A 659 -19.08 -26.49 8.47
CA GLY A 659 -19.60 -25.57 9.48
C GLY A 659 -19.37 -24.09 9.19
N ALA A 660 -18.98 -23.72 7.95
CA ALA A 660 -18.95 -22.35 7.49
C ALA A 660 -20.25 -21.59 7.84
N SER A 661 -20.08 -20.37 8.32
CA SER A 661 -21.17 -19.47 8.72
C SER A 661 -22.04 -18.94 7.58
N THR A 662 -21.82 -19.39 6.34
CA THR A 662 -22.53 -18.95 5.14
C THR A 662 -22.74 -20.08 4.13
N ASP A 663 -23.91 -20.06 3.50
CA ASP A 663 -24.28 -20.99 2.43
C ASP A 663 -23.83 -20.51 1.04
N LEU A 664 -23.32 -19.28 0.92
CA LEU A 664 -22.82 -18.73 -0.35
C LEU A 664 -21.72 -19.61 -0.97
N PRO A 665 -21.72 -19.87 -2.28
CA PRO A 665 -20.73 -20.73 -2.91
C PRO A 665 -19.33 -20.10 -2.92
N VAL A 666 -18.30 -20.94 -3.06
CA VAL A 666 -16.93 -20.46 -3.37
C VAL A 666 -16.96 -19.64 -4.66
N GLY A 667 -16.25 -18.52 -4.68
CA GLY A 667 -16.25 -17.51 -5.74
C GLY A 667 -17.31 -16.42 -5.59
N ALA A 668 -18.27 -16.55 -4.66
CA ALA A 668 -19.27 -15.52 -4.42
C ALA A 668 -18.68 -14.32 -3.66
N VAL A 669 -19.24 -13.13 -3.93
CA VAL A 669 -19.04 -11.94 -3.09
C VAL A 669 -19.74 -12.20 -1.75
N TYR A 670 -18.96 -12.22 -0.68
CA TYR A 670 -19.42 -12.38 0.70
C TYR A 670 -19.87 -11.05 1.32
N ASP A 671 -19.17 -9.97 0.98
CA ASP A 671 -19.37 -8.64 1.54
C ASP A 671 -19.02 -7.57 0.52
N GLU A 672 -19.77 -6.47 0.50
CA GLU A 672 -19.56 -5.35 -0.40
C GLU A 672 -20.06 -4.04 0.22
N PHE A 673 -19.23 -2.99 0.11
CA PHE A 673 -19.60 -1.62 0.47
C PHE A 673 -18.83 -0.62 -0.41
N THR A 674 -19.29 0.62 -0.41
CA THR A 674 -18.62 1.72 -1.12
C THR A 674 -18.38 2.89 -0.18
N VAL A 675 -17.15 3.40 -0.16
CA VAL A 675 -16.79 4.70 0.42
C VAL A 675 -16.88 5.75 -0.69
N THR A 676 -17.63 6.82 -0.46
CA THR A 676 -17.67 8.00 -1.34
C THR A 676 -17.04 9.16 -0.61
N LYS A 677 -15.99 9.76 -1.18
CA LYS A 677 -15.30 10.93 -0.62
C LYS A 677 -15.27 12.06 -1.65
N ARG A 678 -15.75 13.24 -1.27
CA ARG A 678 -15.81 14.42 -2.13
C ARG A 678 -14.72 15.43 -1.77
N ASP A 679 -14.45 16.34 -2.70
CA ASP A 679 -13.40 17.36 -2.54
C ASP A 679 -13.68 18.37 -1.42
N ASP A 680 -14.92 18.45 -0.92
CA ASP A 680 -15.28 19.26 0.25
C ASP A 680 -15.00 18.57 1.60
N GLY A 681 -14.44 17.36 1.56
CA GLY A 681 -14.12 16.54 2.73
C GLY A 681 -15.27 15.66 3.21
N THR A 682 -16.46 15.73 2.60
CA THR A 682 -17.58 14.86 2.97
C THR A 682 -17.27 13.41 2.59
N LYS A 683 -17.47 12.50 3.55
CA LYS A 683 -17.31 11.06 3.37
C LYS A 683 -18.59 10.31 3.76
N TRP A 684 -18.92 9.29 2.98
CA TRP A 684 -19.97 8.31 3.30
C TRP A 684 -19.48 6.91 3.03
N VAL A 685 -19.90 5.97 3.86
CA VAL A 685 -19.78 4.53 3.61
C VAL A 685 -21.19 3.98 3.44
N THR A 686 -21.46 3.34 2.32
CA THR A 686 -22.77 2.78 2.00
C THR A 686 -22.67 1.28 1.75
N GLU A 687 -23.56 0.51 2.39
CA GLU A 687 -23.73 -0.91 2.10
C GLU A 687 -24.14 -1.15 0.63
N ALA A 688 -23.87 -2.35 0.11
CA ALA A 688 -24.24 -2.70 -1.27
C ALA A 688 -25.73 -2.40 -1.58
N GLY A 689 -25.96 -1.63 -2.64
CA GLY A 689 -27.30 -1.22 -3.08
C GLY A 689 -27.93 -0.06 -2.28
N VAL A 690 -27.27 0.45 -1.24
CA VAL A 690 -27.68 1.68 -0.54
C VAL A 690 -27.16 2.88 -1.30
N ALA A 691 -28.04 3.84 -1.60
CA ALA A 691 -27.65 5.06 -2.28
C ALA A 691 -26.86 5.99 -1.35
N VAL A 692 -25.85 6.66 -1.89
CA VAL A 692 -25.11 7.71 -1.19
C VAL A 692 -26.10 8.77 -0.66
N PRO A 693 -26.00 9.17 0.62
CA PRO A 693 -26.82 10.21 1.18
C PRO A 693 -26.78 11.51 0.38
N SER A 694 -27.82 12.28 0.63
CA SER A 694 -28.15 13.51 -0.08
C SER A 694 -27.22 14.63 0.32
N GLU A 695 -26.69 15.37 -0.65
CA GLU A 695 -25.95 16.59 -0.36
C GLU A 695 -26.89 17.79 -0.25
N VAL A 696 -26.44 18.84 0.44
CA VAL A 696 -27.03 20.17 0.36
C VAL A 696 -26.11 21.08 -0.45
N THR A 697 -26.66 21.70 -1.49
CA THR A 697 -25.92 22.68 -2.31
C THR A 697 -26.71 23.97 -2.49
N PHE A 698 -26.02 25.10 -2.54
CA PHE A 698 -26.65 26.40 -2.83
C PHE A 698 -26.93 26.54 -4.33
N THR A 699 -28.21 26.62 -4.70
CA THR A 699 -28.65 26.99 -6.06
C THR A 699 -28.66 28.50 -6.28
N THR A 700 -28.64 29.29 -5.21
CA THR A 700 -28.52 30.74 -5.27
C THR A 700 -27.71 31.22 -4.08
N GLN A 701 -26.55 31.81 -4.35
CA GLN A 701 -25.70 32.46 -3.35
C GLN A 701 -26.27 33.84 -2.95
N PRO A 702 -25.98 34.34 -1.74
CA PRO A 702 -26.27 35.72 -1.41
C PRO A 702 -25.43 36.67 -2.25
N ALA A 703 -25.94 37.88 -2.48
CA ALA A 703 -25.19 38.92 -3.17
C ALA A 703 -23.89 39.23 -2.40
N ALA A 704 -22.75 39.31 -3.09
CA ALA A 704 -21.45 39.53 -2.46
C ALA A 704 -21.39 40.83 -1.62
N ALA A 705 -22.13 41.85 -2.03
CA ALA A 705 -22.31 43.07 -1.26
C ALA A 705 -23.72 43.64 -1.42
N VAL A 706 -24.25 44.23 -0.35
CA VAL A 706 -25.54 44.91 -0.36
C VAL A 706 -25.39 46.29 0.25
N THR A 707 -25.74 47.32 -0.53
CA THR A 707 -25.72 48.71 -0.05
C THR A 707 -27.12 49.15 0.35
N VAL A 708 -27.27 49.73 1.54
CA VAL A 708 -28.56 50.16 2.07
C VAL A 708 -28.42 51.47 2.85
N GLU A 709 -29.41 52.35 2.76
CA GLU A 709 -29.41 53.59 3.53
C GLU A 709 -29.66 53.32 5.02
N SER A 710 -28.97 54.08 5.88
CA SER A 710 -29.17 54.04 7.34
C SER A 710 -30.64 54.22 7.73
N GLY A 711 -31.13 53.37 8.63
CA GLY A 711 -32.52 53.34 9.10
C GLY A 711 -33.47 52.50 8.24
N LYS A 712 -33.05 52.01 7.07
CA LYS A 712 -33.85 51.11 6.23
C LYS A 712 -33.64 49.64 6.61
N ASN A 713 -34.53 48.79 6.11
CA ASN A 713 -34.38 47.34 6.21
C ASN A 713 -33.70 46.82 4.94
N VAL A 714 -32.93 45.74 5.07
CA VAL A 714 -32.35 45.02 3.93
C VAL A 714 -32.62 43.53 4.09
N THR A 715 -32.87 42.85 2.97
CA THR A 715 -33.03 41.39 2.94
C THR A 715 -31.90 40.79 2.13
N ILE A 716 -31.23 39.81 2.74
CA ILE A 716 -30.22 38.98 2.08
C ILE A 716 -30.85 37.61 1.88
N SER A 717 -30.74 37.05 0.67
CA SER A 717 -31.41 35.82 0.29
C SER A 717 -30.41 34.80 -0.20
N SER A 718 -30.62 33.53 0.13
CA SER A 718 -29.83 32.39 -0.34
C SER A 718 -30.74 31.17 -0.44
N THR A 719 -30.58 30.35 -1.47
CA THR A 719 -31.40 29.15 -1.66
C THR A 719 -30.51 27.93 -1.83
N ALA A 720 -30.79 26.89 -1.07
CA ALA A 720 -30.16 25.59 -1.15
C ALA A 720 -31.19 24.49 -1.39
N VAL A 721 -30.74 23.41 -2.03
CA VAL A 721 -31.52 22.21 -2.34
C VAL A 721 -30.81 20.99 -1.79
N SER A 722 -31.59 19.98 -1.41
CA SER A 722 -31.04 18.65 -1.18
C SER A 722 -31.06 17.85 -2.48
N THR A 723 -29.98 17.17 -2.81
CA THR A 723 -29.88 16.31 -4.00
C THR A 723 -30.43 14.90 -3.79
N SER A 724 -31.17 14.65 -2.71
CA SER A 724 -31.64 13.30 -2.41
C SER A 724 -32.64 12.76 -3.40
N THR A 725 -32.50 11.46 -3.65
CA THR A 725 -33.51 10.60 -4.27
C THR A 725 -34.39 9.90 -3.24
N ALA A 726 -34.12 10.05 -1.94
CA ALA A 726 -34.92 9.47 -0.86
C ALA A 726 -36.33 10.07 -0.85
N THR A 727 -37.34 9.26 -0.52
CA THR A 727 -38.74 9.69 -0.50
C THR A 727 -39.33 9.54 0.92
N PRO A 728 -39.68 10.64 1.62
CA PRO A 728 -39.52 12.04 1.20
C PRO A 728 -38.08 12.55 1.35
N ALA A 729 -37.66 13.46 0.48
CA ALA A 729 -36.34 14.07 0.56
C ALA A 729 -36.16 14.87 1.86
N PRO A 730 -34.97 14.86 2.48
CA PRO A 730 -34.70 15.59 3.71
C PRO A 730 -34.88 17.10 3.48
N ARG A 731 -35.50 17.76 4.46
CA ARG A 731 -35.75 19.21 4.40
C ARG A 731 -34.45 19.97 4.66
N VAL A 732 -34.19 20.99 3.84
CA VAL A 732 -33.07 21.92 4.05
C VAL A 732 -33.41 22.90 5.17
N ALA A 733 -32.62 22.88 6.24
CA ALA A 733 -32.58 23.89 7.29
C ALA A 733 -31.55 24.96 6.97
N TYR A 734 -31.75 26.18 7.46
CA TYR A 734 -30.83 27.30 7.29
C TYR A 734 -30.45 27.84 8.67
N GLN A 735 -29.23 28.37 8.82
CA GLN A 735 -28.80 29.14 9.99
C GLN A 735 -27.87 30.27 9.53
N TRP A 736 -28.32 31.52 9.61
CA TRP A 736 -27.49 32.68 9.26
C TRP A 736 -26.49 33.00 10.36
N GLN A 737 -25.31 33.44 9.95
CA GLN A 737 -24.21 33.87 10.79
C GLN A 737 -23.80 35.30 10.45
N THR A 738 -23.30 36.03 11.44
CA THR A 738 -22.75 37.38 11.29
C THR A 738 -21.32 37.42 11.82
N ALA A 739 -20.49 38.26 11.19
CA ALA A 739 -19.18 38.63 11.68
C ALA A 739 -18.99 40.15 11.59
N ALA A 740 -18.25 40.71 12.54
CA ALA A 740 -17.92 42.12 12.54
C ALA A 740 -17.01 42.48 11.36
N ALA A 741 -16.96 43.78 11.03
CA ALA A 741 -16.15 44.28 9.94
C ALA A 741 -14.68 43.87 10.12
N GLY A 742 -14.12 43.17 9.12
CA GLY A 742 -12.72 42.72 9.13
C GLY A 742 -12.37 41.57 10.08
N THR A 743 -13.35 40.91 10.71
CA THR A 743 -13.10 39.79 11.64
C THR A 743 -13.68 38.48 11.11
N ASP A 744 -13.00 37.34 11.25
CA ASP A 744 -13.53 36.00 10.92
C ASP A 744 -14.23 35.30 12.11
N ALA A 745 -14.58 36.04 13.15
CA ALA A 745 -15.36 35.52 14.28
C ALA A 745 -16.86 35.48 13.93
N TRP A 746 -17.31 34.33 13.44
CA TRP A 746 -18.71 34.10 13.06
C TRP A 746 -19.57 33.72 14.26
N THR A 747 -20.76 34.32 14.36
CA THR A 747 -21.75 34.01 15.40
C THR A 747 -23.12 33.77 14.78
N ASP A 748 -23.84 32.78 15.28
CA ASP A 748 -25.20 32.48 14.84
C ASP A 748 -26.16 33.63 15.17
N ILE A 749 -26.93 34.06 14.18
CA ILE A 749 -28.00 35.05 14.37
C ILE A 749 -29.23 34.29 14.86
N ALA A 750 -29.59 34.51 16.12
CA ALA A 750 -30.70 33.83 16.77
C ALA A 750 -32.01 33.94 15.96
N GLY A 751 -32.62 32.79 15.63
CA GLY A 751 -33.88 32.70 14.90
C GLY A 751 -33.80 32.98 13.40
N ALA A 752 -32.62 33.25 12.85
CA ALA A 752 -32.43 33.45 11.42
C ALA A 752 -32.30 32.11 10.68
N THR A 753 -33.40 31.37 10.61
CA THR A 753 -33.43 29.99 10.09
C THR A 753 -34.18 29.83 8.75
N SER A 754 -34.37 30.94 8.04
CA SER A 754 -35.03 30.98 6.73
C SER A 754 -34.02 31.22 5.61
N LYS A 755 -34.44 30.94 4.37
CA LYS A 755 -33.72 31.30 3.14
C LYS A 755 -33.45 32.81 3.00
N ASN A 756 -34.17 33.63 3.76
CA ASN A 756 -34.03 35.09 3.78
C ASN A 756 -33.63 35.58 5.18
N LEU A 757 -32.56 36.37 5.26
CA LEU A 757 -32.20 37.16 6.43
C LEU A 757 -32.72 38.59 6.28
N LEU A 758 -33.60 39.01 7.18
CA LEU A 758 -34.08 40.39 7.26
C LEU A 758 -33.31 41.15 8.34
N LEU A 759 -32.47 42.10 7.93
CA LEU A 759 -31.85 43.06 8.83
C LEU A 759 -32.75 44.28 8.93
N LYS A 760 -33.21 44.59 10.14
CA LYS A 760 -34.12 45.71 10.40
C LYS A 760 -33.33 46.93 10.85
N LYS A 761 -33.66 48.10 10.28
CA LYS A 761 -33.09 49.41 10.66
C LYS A 761 -31.56 49.38 10.77
N VAL A 762 -30.90 49.01 9.68
CA VAL A 762 -29.43 49.02 9.59
C VAL A 762 -28.87 50.40 9.94
N SER A 763 -27.72 50.46 10.59
CA SER A 763 -27.10 51.71 11.05
C SER A 763 -25.57 51.64 10.91
N ALA A 764 -24.86 52.67 11.38
CA ALA A 764 -23.40 52.67 11.42
C ALA A 764 -22.82 51.45 12.16
N THR A 765 -23.56 50.86 13.12
CA THR A 765 -23.12 49.66 13.86
C THR A 765 -23.23 48.36 13.06
N THR A 766 -23.87 48.40 11.89
CA THR A 766 -23.97 47.26 10.96
C THR A 766 -23.21 47.51 9.67
N ASP A 767 -22.53 48.66 9.57
CA ASP A 767 -21.73 48.96 8.39
C ASP A 767 -20.52 48.03 8.32
N GLN A 768 -20.27 47.53 7.11
CA GLN A 768 -19.23 46.54 6.80
C GLN A 768 -19.37 45.20 7.55
N HIS A 769 -20.50 44.93 8.21
CA HIS A 769 -20.76 43.60 8.75
C HIS A 769 -20.91 42.59 7.62
N ARG A 770 -20.46 41.37 7.90
CA ARG A 770 -20.44 40.26 6.95
C ARG A 770 -21.43 39.20 7.39
N TYR A 771 -22.12 38.61 6.42
CA TYR A 771 -23.19 37.65 6.63
C TYR A 771 -22.98 36.43 5.74
N ARG A 772 -23.19 35.24 6.28
CA ARG A 772 -23.22 33.97 5.53
C ARG A 772 -24.32 33.08 6.10
N VAL A 773 -24.71 32.04 5.38
CA VAL A 773 -25.69 31.07 5.87
C VAL A 773 -25.14 29.66 5.75
N VAL A 774 -25.35 28.87 6.80
CA VAL A 774 -25.14 27.42 6.80
C VAL A 774 -26.46 26.77 6.40
N ALA A 775 -26.44 25.92 5.39
CA ALA A 775 -27.58 25.10 4.99
C ALA A 775 -27.29 23.64 5.34
N THR A 776 -28.27 22.96 5.93
CA THR A 776 -28.11 21.59 6.45
C THR A 776 -29.28 20.71 6.01
N ALA A 777 -29.03 19.48 5.59
CA ALA A 777 -30.07 18.46 5.39
C ALA A 777 -29.49 17.10 5.77
N GLY A 778 -30.11 16.45 6.76
CA GLY A 778 -29.49 15.31 7.43
C GLY A 778 -28.18 15.72 8.10
N LYS A 779 -27.13 14.94 7.92
CA LYS A 779 -25.75 15.24 8.36
C LYS A 779 -24.95 16.10 7.37
N SER A 780 -25.43 16.31 6.14
CA SER A 780 -24.76 17.18 5.16
C SER A 780 -25.00 18.65 5.49
N SER A 781 -23.92 19.45 5.52
CA SER A 781 -24.02 20.91 5.65
C SER A 781 -23.05 21.63 4.73
N THR A 782 -23.45 22.80 4.24
CA THR A 782 -22.61 23.65 3.40
C THR A 782 -22.80 25.11 3.80
N THR A 783 -21.77 25.94 3.60
CA THR A 783 -21.79 27.36 3.94
C THR A 783 -21.79 28.23 2.69
N SER A 784 -22.65 29.24 2.64
CA SER A 784 -22.74 30.14 1.50
C SER A 784 -21.50 31.03 1.35
N ALA A 785 -21.37 31.66 0.19
CA ALA A 785 -20.50 32.82 0.02
C ALA A 785 -20.89 33.94 1.03
N VAL A 786 -19.92 34.82 1.31
CA VAL A 786 -20.10 35.94 2.24
C VAL A 786 -20.74 37.15 1.53
N SER A 787 -21.75 37.73 2.18
CA SER A 787 -22.38 38.99 1.81
C SER A 787 -21.94 40.10 2.76
N THR A 788 -21.38 41.19 2.25
CA THR A 788 -21.03 42.38 3.05
C THR A 788 -22.12 43.43 2.97
N VAL A 789 -22.57 43.97 4.11
CA VAL A 789 -23.56 45.06 4.14
C VAL A 789 -22.84 46.40 4.29
N THR A 790 -23.03 47.30 3.33
CA THR A 790 -22.54 48.67 3.39
C THR A 790 -23.69 49.62 3.68
N VAL A 791 -23.59 50.38 4.78
CA VAL A 791 -24.60 51.34 5.18
C VAL A 791 -24.23 52.73 4.69
N THR A 792 -25.01 53.23 3.74
CA THR A 792 -24.86 54.60 3.23
C THR A 792 -25.67 55.58 4.06
N LYS A 793 -25.16 56.81 4.21
CA LYS A 793 -25.93 57.88 4.84
C LYS A 793 -27.05 58.34 3.89
N ALA A 794 -28.23 58.61 4.45
CA ALA A 794 -29.32 59.21 3.68
C ALA A 794 -28.90 60.61 3.17
N PRO A 795 -29.29 61.00 1.94
CA PRO A 795 -28.98 62.31 1.41
C PRO A 795 -29.61 63.43 2.26
N THR A 796 -28.85 64.50 2.51
CA THR A 796 -29.32 65.66 3.28
C THR A 796 -30.32 66.48 2.43
N THR A 797 -31.58 66.58 2.87
CA THR A 797 -32.58 67.44 2.22
C THR A 797 -32.46 68.90 2.65
N LEU A 798 -32.23 69.81 1.69
CA LEU A 798 -32.33 71.27 1.85
C LEU A 798 -33.75 71.73 1.53
N LYS A 799 -34.39 72.49 2.42
CA LYS A 799 -35.60 73.27 2.09
C LYS A 799 -35.21 74.72 1.82
N LEU A 800 -35.47 75.21 0.61
CA LEU A 800 -35.37 76.63 0.26
C LEU A 800 -36.75 77.28 0.36
N ALA A 801 -36.89 78.31 1.20
CA ALA A 801 -37.98 79.27 1.13
C ALA A 801 -37.40 80.63 0.77
N ALA A 802 -37.91 81.25 -0.29
CA ALA A 802 -37.53 82.61 -0.70
C ALA A 802 -38.66 83.59 -0.35
N SER A 803 -38.29 84.77 0.14
CA SER A 803 -39.22 85.89 0.30
C SER A 803 -39.07 86.87 -0.87
N SER A 804 -40.21 87.42 -1.30
CA SER A 804 -40.47 88.18 -2.53
C SER A 804 -39.41 89.23 -2.93
N LEU A 805 -39.06 89.29 -4.22
CA LEU A 805 -38.42 90.46 -4.82
C LEU A 805 -39.45 91.56 -5.10
N ARG A 806 -39.20 92.79 -4.62
CA ARG A 806 -39.90 93.99 -5.11
C ARG A 806 -39.14 94.53 -6.32
N THR A 807 -39.40 94.00 -7.51
CA THR A 807 -39.21 94.61 -8.85
C THR A 807 -39.34 93.48 -9.89
N GLY A 808 -39.87 93.79 -11.08
CA GLY A 808 -40.37 92.82 -12.08
C GLY A 808 -39.37 91.88 -12.77
N ALA A 809 -38.24 91.53 -12.16
CA ALA A 809 -37.32 90.50 -12.65
C ALA A 809 -37.52 89.17 -11.90
N LYS A 810 -37.48 88.05 -12.63
CA LYS A 810 -37.62 86.67 -12.10
C LYS A 810 -36.24 85.98 -12.02
N PRO A 811 -35.46 86.15 -10.93
CA PRO A 811 -34.18 85.48 -10.81
C PRO A 811 -34.34 83.97 -10.56
N ARG A 812 -33.44 83.18 -11.14
CA ARG A 812 -33.28 81.76 -10.83
C ARG A 812 -32.32 81.63 -9.64
N VAL A 813 -32.75 80.96 -8.57
CA VAL A 813 -31.92 80.70 -7.40
C VAL A 813 -31.61 79.21 -7.34
N THR A 814 -30.34 78.89 -7.17
CA THR A 814 -29.83 77.53 -7.04
C THR A 814 -29.05 77.44 -5.75
N ALA A 815 -29.29 76.42 -4.94
CA ALA A 815 -28.53 76.18 -3.71
C ALA A 815 -27.97 74.77 -3.72
N ASN A 816 -26.67 74.66 -3.44
CA ASN A 816 -25.92 73.42 -3.38
C ASN A 816 -25.26 73.31 -2.00
N ALA A 817 -25.54 72.23 -1.25
CA ALA A 817 -24.80 71.94 -0.03
C ALA A 817 -23.38 71.45 -0.38
N SER A 818 -22.37 71.96 0.33
CA SER A 818 -21.00 71.47 0.27
C SER A 818 -20.68 70.56 1.47
N VAL A 819 -19.61 69.78 1.33
CA VAL A 819 -19.15 68.78 2.32
C VAL A 819 -18.67 69.43 3.63
N ALA A 820 -18.38 70.75 3.64
CA ALA A 820 -17.75 71.45 4.77
C ALA A 820 -18.74 72.18 5.70
N GLY A 821 -20.04 71.85 5.67
CA GLY A 821 -21.04 72.55 6.48
C GLY A 821 -21.39 73.96 5.97
N THR A 822 -21.14 74.21 4.68
CA THR A 822 -21.52 75.44 3.98
C THR A 822 -22.52 75.14 2.86
N VAL A 823 -23.42 76.07 2.57
CA VAL A 823 -24.30 76.03 1.40
C VAL A 823 -23.85 77.12 0.44
N GLU A 824 -23.58 76.74 -0.81
CA GLU A 824 -23.39 77.69 -1.91
C GLU A 824 -24.73 78.08 -2.48
N VAL A 825 -25.04 79.38 -2.45
CA VAL A 825 -26.23 79.95 -3.06
C VAL A 825 -25.81 80.75 -4.28
N THR A 826 -26.30 80.34 -5.44
CA THR A 826 -26.10 81.03 -6.72
C THR A 826 -27.40 81.67 -7.18
N VAL A 827 -27.39 82.97 -7.43
CA VAL A 827 -28.51 83.73 -7.98
C VAL A 827 -28.16 84.18 -9.39
N VAL A 828 -29.03 83.82 -10.35
CA VAL A 828 -28.90 84.16 -11.76
C VAL A 828 -30.07 85.06 -12.16
N SER A 829 -29.80 86.25 -12.68
CA SER A 829 -30.83 87.16 -13.21
C SER A 829 -30.34 87.83 -14.49
N GLY A 830 -30.90 87.44 -15.63
CA GLY A 830 -30.38 87.85 -16.94
C GLY A 830 -28.94 87.36 -17.17
N MET A 831 -28.01 88.28 -17.49
CA MET A 831 -26.58 87.98 -17.67
C MET A 831 -25.77 88.01 -16.36
N PHE A 832 -26.39 88.32 -15.22
CA PHE A 832 -25.68 88.45 -13.95
C PHE A 832 -25.78 87.16 -13.12
N VAL A 833 -24.62 86.69 -12.65
CA VAL A 833 -24.48 85.52 -11.77
C VAL A 833 -23.68 85.93 -10.54
N THR A 834 -24.26 85.74 -9.35
CA THR A 834 -23.56 85.90 -8.07
C THR A 834 -23.66 84.61 -7.28
N THR A 835 -22.54 84.17 -6.73
CA THR A 835 -22.43 82.99 -5.86
C THR A 835 -21.88 83.40 -4.50
N THR A 836 -22.52 82.97 -3.42
CA THR A 836 -22.05 83.18 -2.04
C THR A 836 -22.08 81.85 -1.29
N SER A 837 -21.01 81.57 -0.56
CA SER A 837 -20.93 80.44 0.38
C SER A 837 -21.35 80.90 1.77
N VAL A 838 -22.25 80.17 2.43
CA VAL A 838 -22.71 80.50 3.78
C VAL A 838 -22.58 79.29 4.71
N PRO A 839 -21.91 79.44 5.88
CA PRO A 839 -21.90 78.40 6.89
C PRO A 839 -23.30 78.22 7.48
N VAL A 840 -23.74 76.96 7.57
CA VAL A 840 -25.05 76.59 8.09
C VAL A 840 -24.89 75.61 9.23
N ALA A 841 -25.61 75.84 10.32
CA ALA A 841 -25.56 75.01 11.52
C ALA A 841 -26.85 74.20 11.71
N LYS A 842 -26.72 73.03 12.35
CA LYS A 842 -27.80 72.11 12.68
C LYS A 842 -28.98 72.82 13.36
N GLY A 843 -30.19 72.74 12.78
CA GLY A 843 -31.41 73.30 13.37
C GLY A 843 -31.47 74.83 13.40
N VAL A 844 -30.48 75.52 12.82
CA VAL A 844 -30.45 76.98 12.74
C VAL A 844 -30.93 77.39 11.37
N THR A 845 -31.91 78.30 11.35
CA THR A 845 -32.34 78.97 10.14
C THR A 845 -31.32 80.05 9.80
N THR A 846 -30.58 79.87 8.70
CA THR A 846 -29.61 80.86 8.25
C THR A 846 -30.21 81.70 7.12
N THR A 847 -30.25 83.02 7.33
CA THR A 847 -30.69 83.99 6.32
C THR A 847 -29.49 84.53 5.57
N VAL A 848 -29.44 84.29 4.27
CA VAL A 848 -28.39 84.84 3.40
C VAL A 848 -28.85 86.18 2.84
N THR A 849 -28.03 87.21 3.05
CA THR A 849 -28.23 88.54 2.46
C THR A 849 -27.07 88.83 1.50
N LEU A 850 -27.36 88.99 0.22
CA LEU A 850 -26.33 89.26 -0.78
C LEU A 850 -25.87 90.73 -0.69
N PRO A 851 -24.55 91.01 -0.62
CA PRO A 851 -24.06 92.36 -0.67
C PRO A 851 -23.95 92.84 -2.12
N GLN A 852 -24.39 94.08 -2.33
CA GLN A 852 -24.16 94.98 -3.48
C GLN A 852 -25.27 95.17 -4.52
N SER A 853 -25.42 96.45 -4.85
CA SER A 853 -26.29 97.04 -5.86
C SER A 853 -25.93 96.57 -7.26
N LEU A 854 -26.91 96.01 -7.98
CA LEU A 854 -26.83 95.83 -9.42
C LEU A 854 -26.68 97.22 -10.09
N PRO A 855 -25.88 97.36 -11.17
CA PRO A 855 -25.63 98.63 -11.83
C PRO A 855 -26.80 99.04 -12.73
N PHE A 856 -28.02 99.13 -12.19
CA PHE A 856 -29.18 99.77 -12.81
C PHE A 856 -30.15 100.21 -11.71
N GLY A 857 -29.97 101.44 -11.18
CA GLY A 857 -31.05 102.30 -10.67
C GLY A 857 -32.04 101.79 -9.61
N VAL A 858 -31.85 100.63 -8.98
CA VAL A 858 -32.73 100.12 -7.91
C VAL A 858 -31.90 99.93 -6.64
N SER A 859 -31.98 100.90 -5.73
CA SER A 859 -31.46 100.69 -4.37
C SER A 859 -32.45 99.85 -3.56
N GLY A 860 -32.01 98.72 -3.01
CA GLY A 860 -32.72 98.05 -1.90
C GLY A 860 -33.44 96.74 -2.21
N ALA A 861 -33.05 95.97 -3.23
CA ALA A 861 -33.56 94.60 -3.40
C ALA A 861 -32.73 93.61 -2.55
N THR A 862 -33.23 93.28 -1.36
CA THR A 862 -32.67 92.20 -0.53
C THR A 862 -33.34 90.89 -0.92
N VAL A 863 -32.60 89.95 -1.50
CA VAL A 863 -33.06 88.55 -1.62
C VAL A 863 -32.72 87.85 -0.31
N GLN A 864 -33.73 87.56 0.51
CA GLN A 864 -33.52 86.70 1.67
C GLN A 864 -33.77 85.25 1.26
N VAL A 865 -32.68 84.46 1.29
CA VAL A 865 -32.75 83.01 1.17
C VAL A 865 -32.71 82.45 2.59
N THR A 866 -33.80 81.79 2.98
CA THR A 866 -33.90 81.08 4.25
C THR A 866 -33.60 79.61 3.99
N ALA A 867 -32.46 79.13 4.50
CA ALA A 867 -32.10 77.72 4.47
C ALA A 867 -32.20 77.14 5.88
N THR A 868 -33.02 76.09 6.05
CA THR A 868 -33.09 75.32 7.29
C THR A 868 -32.59 73.90 7.01
N LEU A 869 -31.52 73.51 7.71
CA LEU A 869 -31.05 72.13 7.73
C LEU A 869 -31.84 71.34 8.78
N THR A 870 -32.70 70.43 8.35
CA THR A 870 -33.40 69.50 9.25
C THR A 870 -32.59 68.19 9.32
N PRO A 871 -32.04 67.79 10.47
CA PRO A 871 -31.34 66.53 10.63
C PRO A 871 -32.29 65.43 11.10
N THR A 872 -32.13 64.22 10.56
CA THR A 872 -32.33 62.99 11.34
C THR A 872 -30.95 62.46 11.69
N ASP A 873 -30.47 62.90 12.85
CA ASP A 873 -29.30 62.50 13.64
C ASP A 873 -27.86 62.62 13.07
N SER A 874 -26.90 62.73 14.00
CA SER A 874 -25.54 63.31 13.94
C SER A 874 -24.68 62.94 12.72
N VAL A 875 -24.07 63.95 12.08
CA VAL A 875 -23.34 63.80 10.81
C VAL A 875 -21.96 64.46 10.86
N GLU A 876 -20.91 63.66 10.67
CA GLU A 876 -19.70 64.04 9.92
C GLU A 876 -20.01 63.83 8.43
N LEU A 877 -19.88 64.87 7.59
CA LEU A 877 -20.31 64.88 6.20
C LEU A 877 -19.17 64.40 5.27
N ALA A 878 -19.43 63.35 4.47
CA ALA A 878 -18.59 62.99 3.33
C ALA A 878 -19.50 62.70 2.11
N GLY A 879 -19.42 63.58 1.10
CA GLY A 879 -19.69 63.31 -0.31
C GLY A 879 -21.10 62.98 -0.78
N THR A 880 -21.96 63.99 -1.01
CA THR A 880 -22.94 64.03 -2.13
C THR A 880 -23.43 65.46 -2.36
N THR A 881 -23.35 65.97 -3.59
CA THR A 881 -23.88 67.27 -4.01
C THR A 881 -25.35 67.12 -4.41
N ALA A 882 -26.29 67.50 -3.54
CA ALA A 882 -27.70 67.61 -3.91
C ALA A 882 -28.00 69.06 -4.33
N GLY A 883 -28.20 69.29 -5.64
CA GLY A 883 -28.56 70.60 -6.16
C GLY A 883 -30.07 70.79 -6.21
N PHE A 884 -30.59 71.80 -5.51
CA PHE A 884 -31.98 72.22 -5.62
C PHE A 884 -32.06 73.45 -6.53
N THR A 885 -32.80 73.33 -7.64
CA THR A 885 -33.18 74.49 -8.47
C THR A 885 -34.61 74.85 -8.14
N THR A 886 -34.83 76.06 -7.61
CA THR A 886 -36.17 76.64 -7.50
C THR A 886 -36.22 77.88 -8.38
N THR A 887 -37.06 77.82 -9.42
CA THR A 887 -37.39 79.00 -10.23
C THR A 887 -38.53 79.71 -9.53
N ILE A 888 -38.28 80.88 -8.95
CA ILE A 888 -39.35 81.71 -8.38
C ILE A 888 -39.79 82.66 -9.49
N GLY A 889 -40.90 82.31 -10.11
CA GLY A 889 -41.45 83.03 -11.25
C GLY A 889 -42.91 82.75 -11.45
#